data_AF-A0A7V1F530-F1
#
_entry.id   AF-A0A7V1F530-F1
#
_cell.length_a   1.000
_cell.length_b   1.000
_cell.length_c   1.000
_cell.angle_alpha   90.00
_cell.angle_beta   90.00
_cell.angle_gamma   90.00
#
_symmetry.space_group_name_H-M   'P 1'
#
loop_
_entity.id
_entity.type
_entity.pdbx_description
1 polymer ?
#
loop_
_entity_poly.entity_id
_entity_poly.type
_entity_poly.pdbx_seq_one_letter_code
_entity_poly.pdbx_strand_id
1 'polypeptide(L)'
;GGKPLIKGSAQKNSTGDWSNLGSNQWATANGSFVEDVGNIIFDNEASTGIKEWTQAEVDAEREFWYDSANQRVVLYSTLNPALVYTSIEIPKKDFGIDLGTHDYITISDMELKYANVHGIRGGSGSGTLSNITISYVDISYVGGKVQDAVNKIRYGNGIEFWQNARDILVEYCNITQVLDAGLTNQSDIDAGYTQENITYRYNNVSYCNMGYEFFSRNAGTVVNNIYVLNNTFSNLGLGWSGGVLNTKNRNLFLTRAGTVTNFYVRDNIFDGSRYYEVVQVVGGSFTFERNIIKNGQKQGILIKIHPKSTVVPTNKNRFYYNLIYGNAYEGIFFEGETDPVEFYNNVIANNNTANNYSNIYIGPTSAGSTWKNNILVGNMKIETSNVILNYNCYYRDTGVVITYLGVDYTLSEFASYQTASGQDAGSIAEDPLFVDAANNDFHLTANSPCIDRGVDVGLTGDFEENPIIPPPDIGAFEYQVAPDISATPPSKDFGIVAVSDVSPSQIFTISNNGTADLVIGSVYLTGSNPYQFNMQYENCSGQTIAPSGNCTIEARYEPTKTGTMYAKIGVDSNDPDTPTLYINLTGTGVNTTPPVADPNGPYTGVEGQAISLDGSGSTDADGTITLYEWDIDNDGTFDYSSSLPTQSHTYARQGTYTINLRVTDDAGARDEATTTATISDTSPTADFTGSPTSGIAPLTVTFTDNSTGYDQPLSHEWDFENDGVIDSTVQNPSYIYNTAGTYTVSLTATDSDGSADSLTRTDYITVTACPDPVRIAGATPVYYSTLQAAYDAAVDGDIIQSQAVIFTEDLNINRSISVTFEGGYDCDYTAVSGNTTINGTMTISDGTATVGNFVLEQRGIVR
;
A
#
# COMPACT_ATOMS: atom_id res chain seq x y z
N GLY A 1 -7.46 3.06 6.87
CA GLY A 1 -7.73 3.56 8.23
C GLY A 1 -9.10 3.11 8.69
N GLY A 2 -9.33 3.00 10.00
CA GLY A 2 -10.68 2.74 10.53
C GLY A 2 -11.66 3.85 10.15
N LYS A 3 -12.96 3.56 10.11
CA LYS A 3 -13.99 4.57 9.83
C LYS A 3 -13.94 5.66 10.92
N PRO A 4 -14.03 6.96 10.58
CA PRO A 4 -14.15 8.02 11.57
C PRO A 4 -15.37 7.77 12.47
N LEU A 5 -15.20 7.92 13.79
CA LEU A 5 -16.31 7.76 14.73
C LEU A 5 -17.02 9.11 14.90
N ILE A 6 -18.08 9.34 14.13
CA ILE A 6 -18.87 10.56 14.24
C ILE A 6 -19.90 10.39 15.35
N LYS A 7 -19.81 11.19 16.40
CA LYS A 7 -20.85 11.30 17.42
C LYS A 7 -21.88 12.32 16.94
N GLY A 8 -23.17 12.05 17.19
CA GLY A 8 -24.25 12.98 16.85
C GLY A 8 -23.99 14.38 17.42
N SER A 9 -24.55 15.39 16.76
CA SER A 9 -24.39 16.81 17.11
C SER A 9 -24.35 17.04 18.61
N ALA A 10 -23.24 17.60 19.11
CA ALA A 10 -23.01 17.75 20.53
C ALA A 10 -23.52 19.13 21.00
N GLN A 11 -24.22 19.18 22.13
CA GLN A 11 -24.80 20.43 22.65
C GLN A 11 -23.89 21.02 23.73
N LYS A 12 -23.56 22.31 23.65
CA LYS A 12 -22.79 23.01 24.69
C LYS A 12 -23.70 23.36 25.87
N ASN A 13 -23.28 23.09 27.10
CA ASN A 13 -23.99 23.57 28.29
C ASN A 13 -23.73 25.08 28.51
N SER A 14 -24.50 25.70 29.40
CA SER A 14 -24.39 27.14 29.69
C SER A 14 -23.04 27.61 30.25
N THR A 15 -22.14 26.70 30.64
CA THR A 15 -20.79 27.03 31.14
C THR A 15 -19.70 26.84 30.09
N GLY A 16 -19.99 26.14 29.00
CA GLY A 16 -19.05 25.91 27.90
C GLY A 16 -18.10 24.73 28.09
N ASP A 17 -18.33 23.87 29.08
CA ASP A 17 -17.38 22.83 29.49
C ASP A 17 -17.66 21.45 28.89
N TRP A 18 -16.58 20.75 28.49
CA TRP A 18 -16.57 19.35 28.06
C TRP A 18 -15.85 18.48 29.10
N SER A 19 -16.36 17.28 29.37
CA SER A 19 -15.68 16.30 30.24
C SER A 19 -15.35 15.01 29.49
N ASN A 20 -14.10 14.56 29.62
CA ASN A 20 -13.63 13.27 29.12
C ASN A 20 -14.10 12.15 30.06
N LEU A 21 -14.92 11.23 29.56
CA LEU A 21 -15.49 10.12 30.31
C LEU A 21 -14.66 8.83 30.19
N GLY A 22 -13.51 8.87 29.51
CA GLY A 22 -12.67 7.71 29.20
C GLY A 22 -13.16 6.93 27.97
N SER A 23 -12.29 6.06 27.43
CA SER A 23 -12.56 5.23 26.22
C SER A 23 -12.96 6.03 24.96
N ASN A 24 -12.30 7.17 24.71
CA ASN A 24 -12.58 8.09 23.61
C ASN A 24 -14.03 8.63 23.62
N GLN A 25 -14.62 8.79 24.80
CA GLN A 25 -15.96 9.35 24.97
C GLN A 25 -15.92 10.72 25.67
N TRP A 26 -16.44 11.73 24.98
CA TRP A 26 -16.68 13.06 25.54
C TRP A 26 -18.18 13.32 25.63
N ALA A 27 -18.62 13.96 26.71
CA ALA A 27 -19.99 14.43 26.91
C ALA A 27 -20.01 15.74 27.70
N THR A 28 -21.12 16.45 27.67
CA THR A 28 -21.33 17.61 28.54
C THR A 28 -21.80 17.20 29.92
N ALA A 29 -21.15 17.72 30.96
CA ALA A 29 -21.62 17.56 32.33
C ALA A 29 -22.94 18.33 32.53
N ASN A 30 -23.94 17.63 33.08
CA ASN A 30 -25.31 18.07 33.39
C ASN A 30 -25.49 19.60 33.62
N GLY A 31 -26.14 20.27 32.68
CA GLY A 31 -26.56 21.68 32.76
C GLY A 31 -27.47 22.07 31.58
N SER A 32 -28.16 23.22 31.65
CA SER A 32 -28.99 23.72 30.54
C SER A 32 -28.16 23.97 29.28
N PHE A 33 -28.63 23.45 28.14
CA PHE A 33 -27.99 23.58 26.83
C PHE A 33 -28.29 24.93 26.16
N VAL A 34 -27.30 25.53 25.50
CA VAL A 34 -27.44 26.88 24.91
C VAL A 34 -27.15 26.96 23.41
N GLU A 35 -26.37 26.05 22.82
CA GLU A 35 -26.07 26.06 21.38
C GLU A 35 -25.68 24.66 20.85
N ASP A 36 -26.04 24.38 19.59
CA ASP A 36 -25.65 23.18 18.82
C ASP A 36 -24.41 23.52 17.98
N VAL A 37 -23.32 22.75 18.14
CA VAL A 37 -22.03 23.02 17.47
C VAL A 37 -21.77 22.12 16.25
N GLY A 38 -22.76 21.34 15.81
CA GLY A 38 -22.62 20.45 14.64
C GLY A 38 -21.90 19.13 14.94
N ASN A 39 -21.55 18.39 13.88
CA ASN A 39 -20.79 17.15 13.98
C ASN A 39 -19.31 17.45 14.30
N ILE A 40 -18.68 16.66 15.18
CA ILE A 40 -17.24 16.70 15.47
C ILE A 40 -16.66 15.35 15.06
N ILE A 41 -15.71 15.36 14.12
CA ILE A 41 -15.05 14.16 13.61
C ILE A 41 -13.67 14.00 14.26
N PHE A 42 -13.40 12.82 14.82
CA PHE A 42 -12.06 12.42 15.26
C PHE A 42 -11.53 11.34 14.31
N ASP A 43 -10.35 11.54 13.74
CA ASP A 43 -9.72 10.59 12.80
C ASP A 43 -8.77 9.58 13.44
N ASN A 44 -8.76 9.49 14.79
CA ASN A 44 -7.94 8.55 15.56
C ASN A 44 -6.43 8.89 15.63
N GLU A 45 -6.02 10.14 15.43
CA GLU A 45 -4.65 10.62 15.74
C GLU A 45 -4.48 11.29 17.11
N ALA A 46 -3.21 11.49 17.51
CA ALA A 46 -2.78 11.84 18.87
C ALA A 46 -3.09 13.29 19.32
N SER A 47 -3.59 14.17 18.45
CA SER A 47 -4.02 15.51 18.83
C SER A 47 -5.02 16.14 17.84
N THR A 48 -6.06 16.79 18.37
CA THR A 48 -7.01 17.65 17.64
C THR A 48 -7.03 19.05 18.26
N GLY A 49 -7.22 20.10 17.45
CA GLY A 49 -7.42 21.49 17.90
C GLY A 49 -8.63 22.14 17.22
N ILE A 50 -9.31 23.05 17.92
CA ILE A 50 -10.46 23.84 17.42
C ILE A 50 -10.06 25.32 17.44
N LYS A 51 -10.27 26.05 16.35
CA LYS A 51 -10.27 27.52 16.33
C LYS A 51 -11.70 28.01 16.07
N GLU A 52 -12.31 28.65 17.07
CA GLU A 52 -13.57 29.38 16.90
C GLU A 52 -13.24 30.79 16.39
N TRP A 53 -13.72 31.16 15.21
CA TRP A 53 -13.66 32.56 14.75
C TRP A 53 -14.93 33.29 15.17
N THR A 54 -14.78 34.43 15.83
CA THR A 54 -15.84 35.38 16.12
C THR A 54 -16.22 36.16 14.86
N GLN A 55 -17.46 36.66 14.79
CA GLN A 55 -17.90 37.56 13.70
C GLN A 55 -16.94 38.74 13.50
N ALA A 56 -16.36 39.26 14.58
CA ALA A 56 -15.38 40.34 14.52
C ALA A 56 -14.03 39.92 13.93
N GLU A 57 -13.56 38.69 14.20
CA GLU A 57 -12.34 38.14 13.59
C GLU A 57 -12.56 37.83 12.11
N VAL A 58 -13.76 37.38 11.77
CA VAL A 58 -14.21 37.15 10.38
C VAL A 58 -14.26 38.45 9.58
N ASP A 59 -14.67 39.54 10.22
CA ASP A 59 -14.78 40.86 9.58
C ASP A 59 -13.44 41.64 9.59
N ALA A 60 -12.43 41.20 10.35
CA ALA A 60 -11.17 41.94 10.58
C ALA A 60 -9.93 41.36 9.88
N GLU A 61 -9.87 40.05 9.60
CA GLU A 61 -8.74 39.41 8.94
C GLU A 61 -9.02 39.13 7.45
N ARG A 62 -8.04 39.44 6.58
CA ARG A 62 -8.18 39.48 5.11
C ARG A 62 -8.10 38.10 4.42
N GLU A 63 -8.48 37.01 5.09
CA GLU A 63 -8.34 35.63 4.59
C GLU A 63 -9.53 35.17 3.70
N PHE A 64 -10.60 35.95 3.67
CA PHE A 64 -11.72 35.74 2.76
C PHE A 64 -12.41 37.07 2.46
N TRP A 65 -13.06 37.11 1.31
CA TRP A 65 -13.88 38.25 0.88
C TRP A 65 -15.31 37.79 0.66
N TYR A 66 -16.24 38.42 1.36
CA TYR A 66 -17.67 38.26 1.14
C TYR A 66 -18.19 39.38 0.24
N ASP A 67 -18.53 39.02 -0.99
CA ASP A 67 -19.25 39.89 -1.93
C ASP A 67 -20.71 39.93 -1.55
N SER A 68 -21.09 40.92 -0.75
CA SER A 68 -22.48 41.10 -0.34
C SER A 68 -23.42 41.52 -1.47
N ALA A 69 -22.88 42.02 -2.60
CA ALA A 69 -23.69 42.42 -3.76
C ALA A 69 -24.05 41.22 -4.64
N ASN A 70 -23.19 40.20 -4.68
CA ASN A 70 -23.39 38.98 -5.49
C ASN A 70 -23.56 37.71 -4.64
N GLN A 71 -23.66 37.84 -3.31
CA GLN A 71 -23.74 36.75 -2.33
C GLN A 71 -22.67 35.66 -2.51
N ARG A 72 -21.43 36.06 -2.81
CA ARG A 72 -20.31 35.14 -3.07
C ARG A 72 -19.28 35.24 -1.95
N VAL A 73 -18.79 34.10 -1.45
CA VAL A 73 -17.63 34.04 -0.55
C VAL A 73 -16.44 33.56 -1.38
N VAL A 74 -15.33 34.30 -1.35
CA VAL A 74 -14.08 33.95 -2.02
C VAL A 74 -12.99 33.80 -0.97
N LEU A 75 -12.36 32.63 -0.91
CA LEU A 75 -11.23 32.36 -0.02
C LEU A 75 -9.96 32.99 -0.60
N TYR A 76 -9.20 33.75 0.19
CA TYR A 76 -7.90 34.27 -0.22
C TYR A 76 -6.85 33.95 0.85
N SER A 77 -6.00 32.96 0.58
CA SER A 77 -4.86 32.63 1.44
C SER A 77 -3.54 32.84 0.70
N THR A 78 -2.52 33.38 1.39
CA THR A 78 -1.15 33.49 0.85
C THR A 78 -0.32 32.21 1.03
N LEU A 79 -0.87 31.18 1.69
CA LEU A 79 -0.28 29.84 1.90
C LEU A 79 -1.36 28.76 1.77
N ASN A 80 -1.01 27.59 1.23
CA ASN A 80 -1.97 26.48 1.10
C ASN A 80 -2.43 25.99 2.50
N PRO A 81 -3.73 26.08 2.87
CA PRO A 81 -4.23 25.68 4.19
C PRO A 81 -4.02 24.19 4.51
N ALA A 82 -3.89 23.34 3.49
CA ALA A 82 -3.58 21.92 3.62
C ALA A 82 -2.17 21.64 4.19
N LEU A 83 -1.30 22.64 4.28
CA LEU A 83 0.05 22.51 4.85
C LEU A 83 0.09 22.68 6.37
N VAL A 84 -1.00 23.16 6.99
CA VAL A 84 -1.02 23.52 8.42
C VAL A 84 -2.15 22.81 9.17
N TYR A 85 -3.27 22.50 8.49
CA TYR A 85 -4.41 21.83 9.08
C TYR A 85 -4.82 20.64 8.21
N THR A 86 -4.91 19.45 8.80
CA THR A 86 -5.35 18.22 8.11
C THR A 86 -6.87 18.13 7.96
N SER A 87 -7.61 19.04 8.61
CA SER A 87 -9.06 19.21 8.47
C SER A 87 -9.50 20.63 8.85
N ILE A 88 -10.46 21.20 8.12
CA ILE A 88 -11.18 22.45 8.46
C ILE A 88 -12.67 22.10 8.51
N GLU A 89 -13.37 22.36 9.61
CA GLU A 89 -14.83 22.13 9.74
C GLU A 89 -15.57 23.33 10.33
N ILE A 90 -16.65 23.76 9.66
CA ILE A 90 -17.76 24.52 10.26
C ILE A 90 -19.06 24.16 9.53
N PRO A 91 -20.03 23.50 10.19
CA PRO A 91 -21.43 23.70 9.84
C PRO A 91 -22.21 24.17 11.06
N LYS A 92 -22.34 25.49 11.20
CA LYS A 92 -23.26 26.12 12.18
C LYS A 92 -24.74 26.03 11.73
N LYS A 93 -25.02 25.54 10.53
CA LYS A 93 -26.35 25.61 9.91
C LYS A 93 -26.90 24.24 9.52
N ASP A 94 -28.23 24.14 9.50
CA ASP A 94 -28.98 22.93 9.16
C ASP A 94 -28.75 22.49 7.70
N PHE A 95 -28.40 23.40 6.80
CA PHE A 95 -28.29 23.15 5.37
C PHE A 95 -26.90 23.54 4.86
N GLY A 96 -26.38 22.79 3.89
CA GLY A 96 -25.20 23.19 3.13
C GLY A 96 -25.51 24.38 2.24
N ILE A 97 -26.55 24.26 1.41
CA ILE A 97 -27.12 25.32 0.58
C ILE A 97 -28.65 25.30 0.73
N ASP A 98 -29.23 26.43 1.12
CA ASP A 98 -30.69 26.62 1.17
C ASP A 98 -31.14 27.58 0.06
N LEU A 99 -31.84 27.03 -0.93
CA LEU A 99 -32.40 27.75 -2.07
C LEU A 99 -33.67 28.53 -1.68
N GLY A 100 -34.29 28.25 -0.52
CA GLY A 100 -35.56 28.87 -0.13
C GLY A 100 -36.65 28.62 -1.19
N THR A 101 -37.20 29.68 -1.79
CA THR A 101 -38.17 29.58 -2.90
C THR A 101 -37.71 30.36 -4.14
N HIS A 102 -36.40 30.55 -4.28
CA HIS A 102 -35.81 31.32 -5.37
C HIS A 102 -35.76 30.52 -6.68
N ASP A 103 -35.80 31.21 -7.80
CA ASP A 103 -35.79 30.67 -9.15
C ASP A 103 -34.53 31.08 -9.93
N TYR A 104 -34.25 30.38 -11.04
CA TYR A 104 -33.10 30.65 -11.94
C TYR A 104 -31.73 30.54 -11.27
N ILE A 105 -31.51 29.44 -10.55
CA ILE A 105 -30.23 29.18 -9.85
C ILE A 105 -29.47 28.08 -10.58
N THR A 106 -28.18 28.32 -10.81
CA THR A 106 -27.23 27.29 -11.24
C THR A 106 -26.19 27.08 -10.15
N ILE A 107 -25.97 25.83 -9.76
CA ILE A 107 -24.92 25.40 -8.84
C ILE A 107 -24.04 24.41 -9.61
N SER A 108 -22.76 24.70 -9.72
CA SER A 108 -21.83 23.80 -10.41
C SER A 108 -20.42 23.82 -9.86
N ASP A 109 -19.67 22.78 -10.23
CA ASP A 109 -18.20 22.70 -10.08
C ASP A 109 -17.74 22.87 -8.63
N MET A 110 -18.38 22.15 -7.70
CA MET A 110 -18.05 22.30 -6.28
C MET A 110 -18.19 21.00 -5.48
N GLU A 111 -17.51 20.98 -4.34
CA GLU A 111 -17.64 19.95 -3.33
C GLU A 111 -18.38 20.49 -2.09
N LEU A 112 -19.37 19.74 -1.61
CA LEU A 112 -20.21 20.07 -0.45
C LEU A 112 -20.21 18.92 0.56
N LYS A 113 -19.63 19.15 1.73
CA LYS A 113 -19.50 18.12 2.78
C LYS A 113 -20.15 18.54 4.11
N TYR A 114 -20.52 17.55 4.92
CA TYR A 114 -20.82 17.70 6.35
C TYR A 114 -22.04 18.56 6.70
N ALA A 115 -23.08 18.58 5.85
CA ALA A 115 -24.31 19.29 6.18
C ALA A 115 -25.09 18.56 7.30
N ASN A 116 -25.49 19.29 8.36
CA ASN A 116 -26.15 18.71 9.53
C ASN A 116 -27.54 18.11 9.23
N VAL A 117 -28.27 18.68 8.28
CA VAL A 117 -29.58 18.19 7.85
C VAL A 117 -29.63 17.95 6.35
N HIS A 118 -29.48 18.93 5.46
CA HIS A 118 -29.56 18.67 4.02
C HIS A 118 -28.36 19.27 3.30
N GLY A 119 -27.87 18.62 2.25
CA GLY A 119 -26.80 19.15 1.41
C GLY A 119 -27.30 20.39 0.69
N ILE A 120 -28.08 20.19 -0.37
CA ILE A 120 -28.79 21.25 -1.06
C ILE A 120 -30.28 21.07 -0.82
N ARG A 121 -30.97 22.14 -0.42
CA ARG A 121 -32.41 22.10 -0.18
C ARG A 121 -33.10 23.28 -0.85
N GLY A 122 -34.24 23.05 -1.47
CA GLY A 122 -35.13 24.12 -1.94
C GLY A 122 -36.60 23.83 -1.66
N GLY A 123 -37.42 24.88 -1.70
CA GLY A 123 -38.89 24.82 -1.67
C GLY A 123 -39.56 24.86 -0.30
N SER A 124 -38.99 25.51 0.73
CA SER A 124 -39.76 25.78 1.97
C SER A 124 -40.70 26.98 1.83
N GLY A 125 -42.01 26.74 1.86
CA GLY A 125 -43.05 27.77 1.93
C GLY A 125 -44.06 27.71 0.78
N SER A 126 -44.95 28.70 0.65
CA SER A 126 -45.97 28.70 -0.41
C SER A 126 -45.44 29.08 -1.81
N GLY A 127 -44.14 29.38 -1.95
CA GLY A 127 -43.51 29.73 -3.23
C GLY A 127 -43.27 28.51 -4.13
N THR A 128 -42.84 28.75 -5.37
CA THR A 128 -42.46 27.70 -6.32
C THR A 128 -40.98 27.80 -6.59
N LEU A 129 -40.25 26.70 -6.41
CA LEU A 129 -38.87 26.55 -6.83
C LEU A 129 -38.86 26.24 -8.33
N SER A 130 -38.20 27.05 -9.17
CA SER A 130 -38.16 26.78 -10.60
C SER A 130 -36.86 27.15 -11.29
N ASN A 131 -36.58 26.51 -12.42
CA ASN A 131 -35.41 26.79 -13.25
C ASN A 131 -34.09 26.60 -12.48
N ILE A 132 -33.94 25.42 -11.88
CA ILE A 132 -32.76 25.08 -11.10
C ILE A 132 -31.88 24.11 -11.89
N THR A 133 -30.58 24.40 -11.97
CA THR A 133 -29.58 23.47 -12.52
C THR A 133 -28.53 23.18 -11.46
N ILE A 134 -28.29 21.90 -11.18
CA ILE A 134 -27.22 21.44 -10.30
C ILE A 134 -26.36 20.48 -11.12
N SER A 135 -25.10 20.82 -11.37
CA SER A 135 -24.23 20.03 -12.25
C SER A 135 -22.80 19.91 -11.74
N TYR A 136 -22.18 18.73 -11.81
CA TYR A 136 -20.78 18.54 -11.38
C TYR A 136 -20.56 18.92 -9.90
N VAL A 137 -21.45 18.45 -9.03
CA VAL A 137 -21.37 18.69 -7.57
C VAL A 137 -21.09 17.40 -6.83
N ASP A 138 -20.06 17.40 -5.99
CA ASP A 138 -19.70 16.30 -5.11
C ASP A 138 -20.29 16.53 -3.72
N ILE A 139 -21.29 15.75 -3.32
CA ILE A 139 -21.98 15.88 -2.02
C ILE A 139 -21.64 14.69 -1.13
N SER A 140 -21.15 14.93 0.08
CA SER A 140 -20.92 13.82 1.04
C SER A 140 -21.17 14.13 2.51
N TYR A 141 -21.43 13.07 3.29
CA TYR A 141 -21.58 13.12 4.75
C TYR A 141 -22.71 14.05 5.23
N VAL A 142 -23.92 13.83 4.73
CA VAL A 142 -25.08 14.68 5.01
C VAL A 142 -26.04 14.03 6.00
N GLY A 143 -26.43 14.78 7.05
CA GLY A 143 -27.37 14.40 8.10
C GLY A 143 -26.72 14.24 9.47
N GLY A 144 -27.52 13.88 10.48
CA GLY A 144 -27.02 13.56 11.83
C GLY A 144 -27.41 14.53 12.94
N LYS A 145 -28.12 15.62 12.62
CA LYS A 145 -28.62 16.61 13.61
C LYS A 145 -29.52 15.96 14.67
N VAL A 146 -29.38 16.31 15.94
CA VAL A 146 -30.35 15.95 16.99
C VAL A 146 -31.63 16.80 16.84
N GLN A 147 -32.78 16.15 16.68
CA GLN A 147 -34.06 16.77 16.35
C GLN A 147 -34.85 17.28 17.57
N ASP A 148 -34.73 16.62 18.74
CA ASP A 148 -35.52 16.95 19.93
C ASP A 148 -34.82 16.57 21.25
N ALA A 149 -35.43 16.97 22.37
CA ALA A 149 -34.95 16.71 23.74
C ALA A 149 -34.88 15.22 24.13
N VAL A 150 -35.23 14.30 23.23
CA VAL A 150 -35.20 12.84 23.45
C VAL A 150 -34.10 12.17 22.60
N ASN A 151 -33.12 12.93 22.11
CA ASN A 151 -31.97 12.45 21.31
C ASN A 151 -32.36 11.73 20.01
N LYS A 152 -33.48 12.10 19.38
CA LYS A 152 -33.78 11.57 18.03
C LYS A 152 -32.87 12.22 16.98
N ILE A 153 -32.29 11.41 16.10
CA ILE A 153 -31.47 11.88 14.99
C ILE A 153 -32.40 12.28 13.83
N ARG A 154 -32.21 13.49 13.30
CA ARG A 154 -32.85 14.02 12.09
C ARG A 154 -32.13 13.45 10.88
N TYR A 155 -32.91 12.83 10.00
CA TYR A 155 -32.42 12.28 8.75
C TYR A 155 -32.27 13.38 7.71
N GLY A 156 -31.21 13.25 6.91
CA GLY A 156 -30.76 14.27 6.01
C GLY A 156 -30.68 13.81 4.57
N ASN A 157 -31.08 14.68 3.64
CA ASN A 157 -31.07 14.39 2.19
C ASN A 157 -29.92 15.11 1.50
N GLY A 158 -29.32 14.48 0.48
CA GLY A 158 -28.23 15.07 -0.30
C GLY A 158 -28.71 16.29 -1.07
N ILE A 159 -29.66 16.08 -1.98
CA ILE A 159 -30.38 17.14 -2.70
C ILE A 159 -31.88 16.93 -2.46
N GLU A 160 -32.55 17.95 -1.95
CA GLU A 160 -33.98 17.94 -1.65
C GLU A 160 -34.73 19.07 -2.33
N PHE A 161 -35.77 18.73 -3.08
CA PHE A 161 -36.78 19.67 -3.54
C PHE A 161 -38.11 19.45 -2.83
N TRP A 162 -38.47 20.42 -1.99
CA TRP A 162 -39.64 20.38 -1.14
C TRP A 162 -40.83 21.15 -1.77
N GLN A 163 -42.07 20.69 -1.60
CA GLN A 163 -43.31 21.33 -2.04
C GLN A 163 -43.42 21.58 -3.57
N ASN A 164 -43.53 22.82 -4.02
CA ASN A 164 -43.69 23.16 -5.44
C ASN A 164 -42.31 23.27 -6.09
N ALA A 165 -42.02 22.39 -7.06
CA ALA A 165 -40.76 22.42 -7.78
C ALA A 165 -41.00 22.13 -9.26
N ARG A 166 -40.39 22.91 -10.16
CA ARG A 166 -40.50 22.64 -11.60
C ARG A 166 -39.30 23.05 -12.42
N ASP A 167 -39.14 22.45 -13.58
CA ASP A 167 -38.08 22.80 -14.55
C ASP A 167 -36.69 22.71 -13.89
N ILE A 168 -36.36 21.52 -13.40
CA ILE A 168 -35.14 21.27 -12.63
C ILE A 168 -34.28 20.21 -13.33
N LEU A 169 -32.98 20.46 -13.38
CA LEU A 169 -31.97 19.54 -13.87
C LEU A 169 -30.91 19.29 -12.80
N VAL A 170 -30.69 18.02 -12.47
CA VAL A 170 -29.57 17.56 -11.63
C VAL A 170 -28.75 16.57 -12.43
N GLU A 171 -27.51 16.91 -12.76
CA GLU A 171 -26.67 16.07 -13.62
C GLU A 171 -25.20 15.97 -13.23
N TYR A 172 -24.56 14.85 -13.58
CA TYR A 172 -23.12 14.64 -13.35
C TYR A 172 -22.66 14.88 -11.90
N CYS A 173 -23.54 14.67 -10.91
CA CYS A 173 -23.22 14.84 -9.50
C CYS A 173 -22.81 13.50 -8.87
N ASN A 174 -21.88 13.55 -7.91
CA ASN A 174 -21.52 12.41 -7.07
C ASN A 174 -22.06 12.63 -5.66
N ILE A 175 -23.01 11.81 -5.22
CA ILE A 175 -23.71 11.98 -3.95
C ILE A 175 -23.49 10.73 -3.10
N THR A 176 -22.77 10.87 -2.00
CA THR A 176 -22.37 9.72 -1.19
C THR A 176 -22.50 9.92 0.31
N GLN A 177 -22.60 8.83 1.08
CA GLN A 177 -22.63 8.88 2.55
C GLN A 177 -23.73 9.81 3.10
N VAL A 178 -24.93 9.74 2.52
CA VAL A 178 -26.09 10.52 2.99
C VAL A 178 -26.93 9.69 3.97
N LEU A 179 -27.32 10.28 5.10
CA LEU A 179 -28.00 9.59 6.19
C LEU A 179 -29.42 9.13 5.81
N ASP A 180 -30.13 9.88 4.96
CA ASP A 180 -31.40 9.48 4.34
C ASP A 180 -31.23 9.25 2.83
N ALA A 181 -31.88 10.02 1.96
CA ALA A 181 -31.85 9.82 0.52
C ALA A 181 -30.86 10.76 -0.18
N GLY A 182 -30.12 10.24 -1.17
CA GLY A 182 -29.21 11.04 -1.98
C GLY A 182 -29.95 12.15 -2.75
N LEU A 183 -31.05 11.78 -3.40
CA LEU A 183 -31.90 12.66 -4.20
C LEU A 183 -33.34 12.59 -3.72
N THR A 184 -34.03 13.72 -3.53
CA THR A 184 -35.43 13.71 -3.12
C THR A 184 -36.32 14.76 -3.76
N ASN A 185 -37.56 14.34 -4.01
CA ASN A 185 -38.70 15.22 -4.22
C ASN A 185 -39.72 14.95 -3.11
N GLN A 186 -39.99 15.95 -2.28
CA GLN A 186 -40.85 15.76 -1.10
C GLN A 186 -41.96 16.83 -0.98
N SER A 187 -43.11 16.48 -0.41
CA SER A 187 -44.17 17.46 -0.08
C SER A 187 -44.97 17.10 1.17
N ASP A 188 -45.48 18.11 1.88
CA ASP A 188 -46.27 17.95 3.10
C ASP A 188 -47.79 17.74 2.82
N ILE A 189 -48.62 17.81 3.88
CA ILE A 189 -50.06 17.47 3.86
C ILE A 189 -50.99 18.48 3.16
N ASP A 190 -50.51 19.63 2.68
CA ASP A 190 -51.39 20.64 2.06
C ASP A 190 -51.77 20.27 0.61
N ALA A 191 -52.99 20.66 0.20
CA ALA A 191 -53.53 20.34 -1.12
C ALA A 191 -52.92 21.26 -2.20
N GLY A 192 -52.44 20.67 -3.30
CA GLY A 192 -52.15 21.40 -4.55
C GLY A 192 -50.68 21.62 -4.91
N TYR A 193 -49.72 20.90 -4.31
CA TYR A 193 -48.32 20.99 -4.74
C TYR A 193 -48.09 20.31 -6.09
N THR A 194 -47.24 20.93 -6.92
CA THR A 194 -46.85 20.43 -8.23
C THR A 194 -45.34 20.17 -8.29
N GLN A 195 -44.97 18.98 -8.74
CA GLN A 195 -43.59 18.58 -9.05
C GLN A 195 -43.54 18.21 -10.53
N GLU A 196 -42.95 19.07 -11.37
CA GLU A 196 -43.10 18.97 -12.82
C GLU A 196 -41.79 19.22 -13.60
N ASN A 197 -41.52 18.45 -14.65
CA ASN A 197 -40.35 18.63 -15.52
C ASN A 197 -39.03 18.60 -14.74
N ILE A 198 -38.80 17.52 -14.00
CA ILE A 198 -37.58 17.35 -13.18
C ILE A 198 -36.78 16.19 -13.74
N THR A 199 -35.51 16.44 -14.04
CA THR A 199 -34.59 15.45 -14.61
C THR A 199 -33.39 15.24 -13.68
N TYR A 200 -33.16 13.99 -13.33
CA TYR A 200 -31.94 13.52 -12.69
C TYR A 200 -31.20 12.63 -13.69
N ARG A 201 -30.03 13.05 -14.17
CA ARG A 201 -29.27 12.24 -15.14
C ARG A 201 -27.77 12.17 -14.91
N TYR A 202 -27.16 11.04 -15.27
CA TYR A 202 -25.70 10.87 -15.16
C TYR A 202 -25.13 11.10 -13.76
N ASN A 203 -25.94 10.90 -12.70
CA ASN A 203 -25.47 11.03 -11.33
C ASN A 203 -24.97 9.69 -10.78
N ASN A 204 -23.98 9.74 -9.89
CA ASN A 204 -23.56 8.61 -9.08
C ASN A 204 -24.05 8.79 -7.65
N VAL A 205 -24.92 7.91 -7.17
CA VAL A 205 -25.48 7.96 -5.81
C VAL A 205 -25.09 6.69 -5.07
N SER A 206 -24.25 6.82 -4.05
CA SER A 206 -23.66 5.64 -3.40
C SER A 206 -23.65 5.73 -1.87
N TYR A 207 -23.73 4.60 -1.17
CA TYR A 207 -23.61 4.57 0.29
C TYR A 207 -24.58 5.53 1.04
N CYS A 208 -25.71 5.87 0.43
CA CYS A 208 -26.81 6.58 1.08
C CYS A 208 -27.76 5.56 1.72
N ASN A 209 -28.64 5.97 2.63
CA ASN A 209 -29.71 5.08 3.11
C ASN A 209 -30.74 4.80 1.99
N MET A 210 -31.03 5.81 1.17
CA MET A 210 -31.74 5.65 -0.09
C MET A 210 -31.07 6.39 -1.25
N GLY A 211 -31.32 5.95 -2.48
CA GLY A 211 -30.75 6.56 -3.68
C GLY A 211 -31.56 7.77 -4.10
N TYR A 212 -32.79 7.49 -4.52
CA TYR A 212 -33.82 8.46 -4.84
C TYR A 212 -35.10 8.19 -4.05
N GLU A 213 -35.63 9.23 -3.41
CA GLU A 213 -36.92 9.19 -2.72
C GLU A 213 -37.90 10.23 -3.28
N PHE A 214 -39.04 9.75 -3.77
CA PHE A 214 -40.23 10.57 -3.93
C PHE A 214 -41.15 10.35 -2.72
N PHE A 215 -41.50 11.41 -2.00
CA PHE A 215 -42.37 11.31 -0.82
C PHE A 215 -43.39 12.45 -0.76
N SER A 216 -44.67 12.13 -0.90
CA SER A 216 -45.76 13.08 -0.57
C SER A 216 -46.59 12.61 0.62
N ARG A 217 -47.11 13.56 1.41
CA ARG A 217 -48.06 13.25 2.49
C ARG A 217 -49.52 13.43 2.08
N ASN A 218 -49.80 13.97 0.89
CA ASN A 218 -51.15 14.28 0.40
C ASN A 218 -51.46 13.61 -0.97
N ALA A 219 -52.64 12.99 -1.08
CA ALA A 219 -53.19 12.42 -2.31
C ALA A 219 -53.63 13.46 -3.38
N GLY A 220 -53.43 14.75 -3.15
CA GLY A 220 -53.69 15.84 -4.09
C GLY A 220 -52.44 16.40 -4.78
N THR A 221 -51.23 15.90 -4.48
CA THR A 221 -49.99 16.30 -5.17
C THR A 221 -50.02 15.82 -6.62
N VAL A 222 -49.64 16.70 -7.55
CA VAL A 222 -49.47 16.37 -8.97
C VAL A 222 -47.99 16.21 -9.28
N VAL A 223 -47.63 15.06 -9.82
CA VAL A 223 -46.27 14.72 -10.25
C VAL A 223 -46.32 14.41 -11.73
N ASN A 224 -45.59 15.18 -12.53
CA ASN A 224 -45.66 15.07 -13.98
C ASN A 224 -44.28 15.20 -14.62
N ASN A 225 -43.97 14.37 -15.62
CA ASN A 225 -42.73 14.48 -16.40
C ASN A 225 -41.47 14.46 -15.52
N ILE A 226 -41.29 13.39 -14.76
CA ILE A 226 -40.09 13.16 -13.96
C ILE A 226 -39.22 12.13 -14.68
N TYR A 227 -37.94 12.44 -14.80
CA TYR A 227 -36.98 11.63 -15.54
C TYR A 227 -35.79 11.27 -14.64
N VAL A 228 -35.57 9.98 -14.42
CA VAL A 228 -34.40 9.43 -13.74
C VAL A 228 -33.65 8.61 -14.79
N LEU A 229 -32.62 9.19 -15.40
CA LEU A 229 -31.99 8.69 -16.63
C LEU A 229 -30.49 8.44 -16.43
N ASN A 230 -29.96 7.28 -16.82
CA ASN A 230 -28.50 7.07 -16.86
C ASN A 230 -27.77 7.31 -15.52
N ASN A 231 -28.42 7.09 -14.38
CA ASN A 231 -27.79 7.23 -13.07
C ASN A 231 -27.25 5.88 -12.58
N THR A 232 -26.23 5.92 -11.73
CA THR A 232 -25.74 4.75 -11.00
C THR A 232 -26.11 4.89 -9.53
N PHE A 233 -26.83 3.91 -8.99
CA PHE A 233 -27.19 3.77 -7.58
C PHE A 233 -26.48 2.55 -7.01
N SER A 234 -25.59 2.73 -6.04
CA SER A 234 -24.78 1.62 -5.54
C SER A 234 -24.63 1.56 -4.02
N ASN A 235 -24.56 0.34 -3.48
CA ASN A 235 -24.25 0.08 -2.07
C ASN A 235 -25.16 0.81 -1.07
N LEU A 236 -26.45 0.94 -1.38
CA LEU A 236 -27.37 1.72 -0.55
C LEU A 236 -27.80 0.93 0.69
N GLY A 237 -27.98 1.64 1.80
CA GLY A 237 -28.14 1.06 3.14
C GLY A 237 -26.84 0.51 3.76
N LEU A 238 -25.70 0.68 3.09
CA LEU A 238 -24.35 0.28 3.57
C LEU A 238 -23.47 1.47 3.98
N GLY A 239 -24.02 2.70 3.92
CA GLY A 239 -23.34 3.91 4.33
C GLY A 239 -23.02 3.99 5.82
N TRP A 240 -22.43 5.11 6.24
CA TRP A 240 -22.12 5.46 7.62
C TRP A 240 -23.29 5.31 8.62
N SER A 241 -24.54 5.38 8.15
CA SER A 241 -25.76 5.13 8.93
C SER A 241 -25.98 3.66 9.31
N GLY A 242 -25.16 2.74 8.77
CA GLY A 242 -25.39 1.31 8.56
C GLY A 242 -25.70 0.40 9.75
N GLY A 243 -26.00 0.96 10.93
CA GLY A 243 -26.59 0.24 12.06
C GLY A 243 -27.80 0.92 12.72
N VAL A 244 -28.05 2.20 12.43
CA VAL A 244 -29.01 3.03 13.20
C VAL A 244 -30.42 2.98 12.58
N LEU A 245 -30.54 2.73 11.28
CA LEU A 245 -31.81 2.80 10.54
C LEU A 245 -32.20 1.44 9.95
N ASN A 246 -32.81 0.58 10.77
CA ASN A 246 -33.21 -0.77 10.33
C ASN A 246 -34.47 -0.82 9.43
N THR A 247 -35.13 0.30 9.13
CA THR A 247 -36.49 0.29 8.54
C THR A 247 -36.63 0.88 7.13
N LYS A 248 -35.58 1.50 6.56
CA LYS A 248 -35.72 2.38 5.37
C LYS A 248 -34.70 2.17 4.21
N ASN A 249 -33.83 1.17 4.25
CA ASN A 249 -32.74 0.98 3.27
C ASN A 249 -33.24 0.55 1.87
N ARG A 250 -33.28 1.41 0.83
CA ARG A 250 -33.86 1.12 -0.52
C ARG A 250 -33.30 2.04 -1.63
N ASN A 251 -33.06 1.60 -2.88
CA ASN A 251 -32.48 2.54 -3.88
C ASN A 251 -33.48 3.53 -4.42
N LEU A 252 -34.60 3.04 -4.91
CA LEU A 252 -35.67 3.88 -5.43
C LEU A 252 -36.90 3.68 -4.55
N PHE A 253 -37.36 4.73 -3.87
CA PHE A 253 -38.54 4.69 -3.04
C PHE A 253 -39.54 5.75 -3.49
N LEU A 254 -40.66 5.31 -4.05
CA LEU A 254 -41.73 6.18 -4.52
C LEU A 254 -42.88 6.06 -3.54
N THR A 255 -43.34 7.14 -2.91
CA THR A 255 -44.48 7.05 -1.98
C THR A 255 -45.49 8.18 -2.06
N ARG A 256 -46.75 7.75 -1.94
CA ARG A 256 -47.86 8.51 -1.33
C ARG A 256 -48.15 9.84 -2.04
N ALA A 257 -47.94 9.84 -3.37
CA ALA A 257 -48.40 10.87 -4.27
C ALA A 257 -49.91 10.81 -4.49
N GLY A 258 -50.47 11.94 -4.95
CA GLY A 258 -51.77 11.97 -5.59
C GLY A 258 -51.70 11.39 -6.99
N THR A 259 -51.67 12.26 -8.00
CA THR A 259 -51.60 11.85 -9.40
C THR A 259 -50.16 11.86 -9.88
N VAL A 260 -49.65 10.71 -10.35
CA VAL A 260 -48.34 10.61 -11.01
C VAL A 260 -48.54 10.26 -12.48
N THR A 261 -48.05 11.11 -13.38
CA THR A 261 -48.05 10.89 -14.83
C THR A 261 -46.63 11.04 -15.37
N ASN A 262 -46.26 10.22 -16.35
CA ASN A 262 -44.98 10.34 -17.08
C ASN A 262 -43.76 10.34 -16.15
N PHE A 263 -43.65 9.32 -15.29
CA PHE A 263 -42.46 9.11 -14.47
C PHE A 263 -41.60 8.02 -15.13
N TYR A 264 -40.43 8.40 -15.64
CA TYR A 264 -39.51 7.52 -16.37
C TYR A 264 -38.28 7.21 -15.55
N VAL A 265 -37.99 5.93 -15.40
CA VAL A 265 -36.77 5.39 -14.81
C VAL A 265 -36.09 4.58 -15.90
N ARG A 266 -35.10 5.18 -16.56
CA ARG A 266 -34.50 4.64 -17.78
C ARG A 266 -32.98 4.58 -17.73
N ASP A 267 -32.39 3.53 -18.29
CA ASP A 267 -30.94 3.42 -18.47
C ASP A 267 -30.13 3.49 -17.16
N ASN A 268 -30.74 3.21 -15.99
CA ASN A 268 -30.06 3.30 -14.70
C ASN A 268 -29.44 1.97 -14.29
N ILE A 269 -28.39 2.05 -13.46
CA ILE A 269 -27.76 0.91 -12.80
C ILE A 269 -28.11 0.95 -11.31
N PHE A 270 -28.65 -0.15 -10.79
CA PHE A 270 -28.91 -0.39 -9.38
C PHE A 270 -28.07 -1.59 -8.94
N ASP A 271 -27.13 -1.39 -8.02
CA ASP A 271 -26.12 -2.40 -7.68
C ASP A 271 -25.83 -2.50 -6.17
N GLY A 272 -26.00 -3.69 -5.60
CA GLY A 272 -25.37 -4.05 -4.33
C GLY A 272 -26.04 -3.49 -3.07
N SER A 273 -27.33 -3.20 -3.09
CA SER A 273 -28.01 -2.58 -1.96
C SER A 273 -28.49 -3.56 -0.91
N ARG A 274 -28.60 -3.07 0.33
CA ARG A 274 -28.78 -3.92 1.53
C ARG A 274 -30.13 -4.64 1.59
N TYR A 275 -31.18 -4.10 0.99
CA TYR A 275 -32.51 -4.71 0.99
C TYR A 275 -33.07 -4.80 -0.42
N TYR A 276 -33.64 -3.70 -0.90
CA TYR A 276 -34.31 -3.66 -2.18
C TYR A 276 -33.54 -2.74 -3.11
N GLU A 277 -33.29 -3.21 -4.33
CA GLU A 277 -32.78 -2.34 -5.37
C GLU A 277 -33.87 -1.33 -5.74
N VAL A 278 -35.02 -1.78 -6.24
CA VAL A 278 -36.12 -0.91 -6.65
C VAL A 278 -37.36 -1.20 -5.81
N VAL A 279 -37.96 -0.15 -5.23
CA VAL A 279 -39.26 -0.25 -4.55
C VAL A 279 -40.28 0.65 -5.22
N GLN A 280 -41.13 -0.01 -6.01
CA GLN A 280 -42.29 0.64 -6.56
C GLN A 280 -43.45 0.53 -5.57
N VAL A 281 -43.95 1.70 -5.15
CA VAL A 281 -45.24 1.77 -4.48
C VAL A 281 -46.29 2.24 -5.44
N VAL A 282 -47.37 1.48 -5.45
CA VAL A 282 -48.34 1.48 -6.51
C VAL A 282 -49.37 2.62 -6.32
N GLY A 283 -49.66 3.31 -7.44
CA GLY A 283 -50.49 4.51 -7.56
C GLY A 283 -49.86 5.52 -8.53
N GLY A 284 -50.29 5.55 -9.80
CA GLY A 284 -49.73 6.42 -10.85
C GLY A 284 -49.32 5.70 -12.14
N SER A 285 -48.60 6.40 -13.03
CA SER A 285 -48.08 5.88 -14.31
C SER A 285 -46.55 5.95 -14.36
N PHE A 286 -45.90 4.82 -14.07
CA PHE A 286 -44.45 4.66 -14.08
C PHE A 286 -43.96 3.78 -15.23
N THR A 287 -42.82 4.16 -15.81
CA THR A 287 -42.13 3.39 -16.84
C THR A 287 -40.71 3.08 -16.39
N PHE A 288 -40.38 1.79 -16.33
CA PHE A 288 -39.05 1.26 -16.03
C PHE A 288 -38.51 0.59 -17.28
N GLU A 289 -37.53 1.22 -17.92
CA GLU A 289 -37.02 0.81 -19.22
C GLU A 289 -35.50 0.70 -19.19
N ARG A 290 -34.92 -0.41 -19.69
CA ARG A 290 -33.46 -0.55 -19.87
C ARG A 290 -32.63 -0.33 -18.59
N ASN A 291 -33.15 -0.71 -17.43
CA ASN A 291 -32.39 -0.64 -16.19
C ASN A 291 -31.65 -1.96 -15.93
N ILE A 292 -30.47 -1.84 -15.33
CA ILE A 292 -29.70 -2.97 -14.79
C ILE A 292 -29.90 -3.00 -13.29
N ILE A 293 -30.41 -4.12 -12.77
CA ILE A 293 -30.78 -4.30 -11.37
C ILE A 293 -30.08 -5.55 -10.84
N LYS A 294 -29.00 -5.37 -10.09
CA LYS A 294 -28.09 -6.46 -9.78
C LYS A 294 -27.53 -6.49 -8.36
N ASN A 295 -27.10 -7.69 -7.97
CA ASN A 295 -26.31 -7.96 -6.77
C ASN A 295 -26.92 -7.48 -5.44
N GLY A 296 -28.23 -7.26 -5.38
CA GLY A 296 -28.88 -6.85 -4.14
C GLY A 296 -28.74 -7.90 -3.05
N GLN A 297 -28.50 -7.46 -1.81
CA GLN A 297 -28.41 -8.33 -0.64
C GLN A 297 -29.77 -8.92 -0.24
N LYS A 298 -30.89 -8.42 -0.80
CA LYS A 298 -32.17 -9.12 -0.83
C LYS A 298 -32.81 -9.15 -2.22
N GLN A 299 -33.93 -8.46 -2.42
CA GLN A 299 -34.72 -8.52 -3.64
C GLN A 299 -34.32 -7.43 -4.64
N GLY A 300 -34.47 -7.72 -5.93
CA GLY A 300 -34.31 -6.74 -7.00
C GLY A 300 -35.45 -5.70 -6.96
N ILE A 301 -36.62 -6.06 -7.49
CA ILE A 301 -37.81 -5.20 -7.56
C ILE A 301 -38.87 -5.64 -6.55
N LEU A 302 -39.31 -4.73 -5.69
CA LEU A 302 -40.50 -4.87 -4.85
C LEU A 302 -41.67 -4.08 -5.44
N ILE A 303 -42.82 -4.74 -5.62
CA ILE A 303 -44.08 -4.12 -6.06
C ILE A 303 -45.13 -4.28 -4.94
N LYS A 304 -45.69 -3.15 -4.48
CA LYS A 304 -46.77 -3.13 -3.48
C LYS A 304 -47.61 -1.86 -3.48
N ILE A 305 -48.87 -1.93 -3.05
CA ILE A 305 -49.69 -0.74 -2.75
C ILE A 305 -49.34 -0.19 -1.38
N HIS A 306 -49.22 1.15 -1.27
CA HIS A 306 -49.08 1.79 0.04
C HIS A 306 -50.42 1.63 0.79
N PRO A 307 -50.46 1.21 2.06
CA PRO A 307 -51.71 1.12 2.85
C PRO A 307 -52.47 2.44 3.03
N LYS A 308 -51.85 3.57 2.64
CA LYS A 308 -52.44 4.92 2.69
C LYS A 308 -52.66 5.51 1.29
N SER A 309 -52.42 4.74 0.23
CA SER A 309 -52.75 5.15 -1.13
C SER A 309 -54.26 5.11 -1.30
N THR A 310 -54.85 6.18 -1.79
CA THR A 310 -56.29 6.26 -2.11
C THR A 310 -56.51 6.49 -3.61
N VAL A 311 -55.44 6.45 -4.40
CA VAL A 311 -55.44 6.79 -5.81
C VAL A 311 -55.52 5.50 -6.61
N VAL A 312 -56.55 5.39 -7.45
CA VAL A 312 -56.67 4.33 -8.44
C VAL A 312 -55.91 4.77 -9.69
N PRO A 313 -54.90 4.03 -10.17
CA PRO A 313 -54.19 4.40 -11.38
C PRO A 313 -55.13 4.44 -12.59
N THR A 314 -54.90 5.40 -13.47
CA THR A 314 -55.57 5.46 -14.77
C THR A 314 -54.86 4.62 -15.83
N ASN A 315 -53.56 4.33 -15.65
CA ASN A 315 -52.71 3.53 -16.54
C ASN A 315 -51.96 2.44 -15.75
N LYS A 316 -51.57 1.36 -16.42
CA LYS A 316 -50.69 0.33 -15.84
C LYS A 316 -49.24 0.81 -15.82
N ASN A 317 -48.50 0.41 -14.79
CA ASN A 317 -47.05 0.61 -14.78
C ASN A 317 -46.37 -0.38 -15.70
N ARG A 318 -45.32 0.06 -16.38
CA ARG A 318 -44.62 -0.71 -17.42
C ARG A 318 -43.17 -0.97 -17.04
N PHE A 319 -42.73 -2.20 -17.25
CA PHE A 319 -41.38 -2.68 -17.04
C PHE A 319 -40.92 -3.40 -18.30
N TYR A 320 -39.96 -2.84 -19.03
CA TYR A 320 -39.48 -3.48 -20.23
C TYR A 320 -38.00 -3.30 -20.51
N TYR A 321 -37.41 -4.28 -21.19
CA TYR A 321 -35.96 -4.35 -21.44
C TYR A 321 -35.13 -4.21 -20.15
N ASN A 322 -35.58 -4.66 -18.98
CA ASN A 322 -34.72 -4.60 -17.78
C ASN A 322 -33.91 -5.89 -17.63
N LEU A 323 -32.68 -5.75 -17.13
CA LEU A 323 -31.81 -6.88 -16.76
C LEU A 323 -31.80 -7.00 -15.23
N ILE A 324 -32.27 -8.13 -14.71
CA ILE A 324 -32.46 -8.35 -13.27
C ILE A 324 -31.74 -9.64 -12.85
N TYR A 325 -30.58 -9.52 -12.20
CA TYR A 325 -29.73 -10.68 -11.91
C TYR A 325 -28.88 -10.59 -10.64
N GLY A 326 -28.43 -11.74 -10.12
CA GLY A 326 -27.48 -11.80 -9.01
C GLY A 326 -28.03 -11.36 -7.64
N ASN A 327 -29.33 -11.08 -7.52
CA ASN A 327 -29.94 -10.71 -6.24
C ASN A 327 -30.01 -11.92 -5.30
N ALA A 328 -29.77 -11.71 -4.00
CA ALA A 328 -29.70 -12.79 -3.01
C ALA A 328 -31.04 -13.49 -2.76
N TYR A 329 -32.15 -12.78 -2.95
CA TYR A 329 -33.53 -13.25 -2.82
C TYR A 329 -34.22 -13.17 -4.20
N GLU A 330 -35.53 -12.94 -4.27
CA GLU A 330 -36.25 -12.77 -5.53
C GLU A 330 -35.71 -11.60 -6.37
N GLY A 331 -35.55 -11.80 -7.68
CA GLY A 331 -35.36 -10.69 -8.62
C GLY A 331 -36.61 -9.79 -8.68
N ILE A 332 -37.80 -10.38 -8.59
CA ILE A 332 -39.08 -9.64 -8.54
C ILE A 332 -40.00 -10.21 -7.45
N PHE A 333 -40.53 -9.34 -6.60
CA PHE A 333 -41.33 -9.69 -5.44
C PHE A 333 -42.60 -8.83 -5.32
N PHE A 334 -43.76 -9.47 -5.36
CA PHE A 334 -45.07 -8.83 -5.16
C PHE A 334 -45.51 -9.02 -3.69
N GLU A 335 -45.60 -7.93 -2.94
CA GLU A 335 -45.99 -7.93 -1.52
C GLU A 335 -47.41 -7.36 -1.34
N GLY A 336 -48.34 -8.16 -0.82
CA GLY A 336 -49.68 -7.69 -0.49
C GLY A 336 -50.51 -7.28 -1.71
N GLU A 337 -51.39 -6.30 -1.54
CA GLU A 337 -52.20 -5.76 -2.65
C GLU A 337 -51.30 -5.00 -3.63
N THR A 338 -51.51 -5.20 -4.93
CA THR A 338 -50.78 -4.53 -6.02
C THR A 338 -51.77 -4.07 -7.08
N ASP A 339 -51.42 -3.05 -7.87
CA ASP A 339 -52.18 -2.65 -9.06
C ASP A 339 -51.65 -3.44 -10.28
N PRO A 340 -52.43 -3.51 -11.37
CA PRO A 340 -51.99 -4.14 -12.60
C PRO A 340 -50.69 -3.53 -13.15
N VAL A 341 -49.70 -4.38 -13.39
CA VAL A 341 -48.43 -4.02 -14.03
C VAL A 341 -48.21 -4.83 -15.30
N GLU A 342 -47.38 -4.29 -16.19
CA GLU A 342 -47.00 -4.87 -17.48
C GLU A 342 -45.49 -5.13 -17.52
N PHE A 343 -45.09 -6.38 -17.74
CA PHE A 343 -43.70 -6.80 -17.90
C PHE A 343 -43.47 -7.31 -19.32
N TYR A 344 -42.66 -6.59 -20.10
CA TYR A 344 -42.36 -6.94 -21.49
C TYR A 344 -40.87 -7.05 -21.73
N ASN A 345 -40.40 -8.09 -22.43
CA ASN A 345 -39.02 -8.09 -22.93
C ASN A 345 -37.94 -7.91 -21.85
N ASN A 346 -38.12 -8.46 -20.64
CA ASN A 346 -37.10 -8.40 -19.59
C ASN A 346 -36.28 -9.70 -19.53
N VAL A 347 -35.05 -9.63 -19.01
CA VAL A 347 -34.25 -10.81 -18.64
C VAL A 347 -34.14 -10.87 -17.13
N ILE A 348 -34.65 -11.95 -16.53
CA ILE A 348 -34.63 -12.18 -15.08
C ILE A 348 -33.93 -13.51 -14.82
N ALA A 349 -32.66 -13.45 -14.44
CA ALA A 349 -31.78 -14.61 -14.38
C ALA A 349 -30.94 -14.63 -13.11
N ASN A 350 -30.56 -15.81 -12.63
CA ASN A 350 -29.53 -15.97 -11.59
C ASN A 350 -29.78 -15.19 -10.28
N ASN A 351 -31.04 -14.97 -9.88
CA ASN A 351 -31.37 -14.47 -8.55
C ASN A 351 -31.57 -15.64 -7.56
N ASN A 352 -31.91 -15.35 -6.31
CA ASN A 352 -31.95 -16.29 -5.21
C ASN A 352 -30.58 -16.98 -4.95
N THR A 353 -29.51 -16.20 -4.94
CA THR A 353 -28.17 -16.76 -4.63
C THR A 353 -28.06 -17.33 -3.21
N ALA A 354 -29.00 -16.98 -2.31
CA ALA A 354 -29.12 -17.57 -0.98
C ALA A 354 -29.83 -18.94 -0.93
N ASN A 355 -30.31 -19.47 -2.07
CA ASN A 355 -30.93 -20.80 -2.24
C ASN A 355 -32.19 -21.09 -1.40
N ASN A 356 -32.91 -20.06 -0.93
CA ASN A 356 -34.07 -20.22 -0.03
C ASN A 356 -35.38 -19.61 -0.59
N TYR A 357 -35.33 -18.96 -1.75
CA TYR A 357 -36.40 -18.15 -2.32
C TYR A 357 -36.72 -18.57 -3.76
N SER A 358 -37.70 -17.91 -4.39
CA SER A 358 -37.92 -18.01 -5.84
C SER A 358 -37.14 -16.93 -6.57
N ASN A 359 -36.88 -17.12 -7.86
CA ASN A 359 -36.39 -16.06 -8.75
C ASN A 359 -37.46 -14.95 -8.87
N ILE A 360 -38.75 -15.35 -8.93
CA ILE A 360 -39.90 -14.44 -8.99
C ILE A 360 -41.01 -14.94 -8.06
N TYR A 361 -41.60 -14.03 -7.29
CA TYR A 361 -42.75 -14.31 -6.43
C TYR A 361 -43.93 -13.38 -6.75
N ILE A 362 -45.09 -13.98 -7.05
CA ILE A 362 -46.36 -13.29 -7.26
C ILE A 362 -47.35 -13.74 -6.18
N GLY A 363 -47.64 -12.84 -5.23
CA GLY A 363 -48.53 -13.11 -4.10
C GLY A 363 -50.03 -13.22 -4.47
N PRO A 364 -50.86 -13.70 -3.54
CA PRO A 364 -52.26 -14.09 -3.79
C PRO A 364 -53.18 -12.89 -4.06
N THR A 365 -52.81 -11.70 -3.55
CA THR A 365 -53.57 -10.45 -3.64
C THR A 365 -53.14 -9.56 -4.80
N SER A 366 -52.41 -10.09 -5.79
CA SER A 366 -52.01 -9.31 -6.96
C SER A 366 -53.19 -9.00 -7.90
N ALA A 367 -53.27 -7.76 -8.37
CA ALA A 367 -54.24 -7.37 -9.38
C ALA A 367 -53.67 -7.59 -10.80
N GLY A 368 -54.31 -8.45 -11.58
CA GLY A 368 -54.31 -8.50 -13.06
C GLY A 368 -53.03 -8.09 -13.80
N SER A 369 -51.88 -8.69 -13.50
CA SER A 369 -50.60 -8.36 -14.17
C SER A 369 -50.42 -9.10 -15.49
N THR A 370 -49.67 -8.54 -16.43
CA THR A 370 -49.43 -9.12 -17.77
C THR A 370 -47.93 -9.22 -18.05
N TRP A 371 -47.48 -10.41 -18.45
CA TRP A 371 -46.09 -10.73 -18.69
C TRP A 371 -45.93 -11.35 -20.07
N LYS A 372 -45.19 -10.69 -20.96
CA LYS A 372 -44.90 -11.19 -22.31
C LYS A 372 -43.45 -10.99 -22.71
N ASN A 373 -42.94 -11.85 -23.57
CA ASN A 373 -41.60 -11.77 -24.13
C ASN A 373 -40.48 -11.70 -23.09
N ASN A 374 -40.66 -12.18 -21.87
CA ASN A 374 -39.59 -12.19 -20.86
C ASN A 374 -38.78 -13.50 -20.92
N ILE A 375 -37.48 -13.43 -20.67
CA ILE A 375 -36.66 -14.62 -20.37
C ILE A 375 -36.53 -14.75 -18.85
N LEU A 376 -36.89 -15.93 -18.35
CA LEU A 376 -37.05 -16.24 -16.93
C LEU A 376 -36.18 -17.46 -16.59
N VAL A 377 -34.96 -17.22 -16.09
CA VAL A 377 -34.01 -18.28 -15.74
C VAL A 377 -34.00 -18.50 -14.22
N GLY A 378 -34.69 -19.54 -13.76
CA GLY A 378 -34.86 -19.87 -12.33
C GLY A 378 -36.26 -20.41 -11.99
N ASN A 379 -36.56 -20.56 -10.70
CA ASN A 379 -37.92 -20.92 -10.24
C ASN A 379 -38.83 -19.71 -10.07
N MET A 380 -40.12 -19.89 -10.32
CA MET A 380 -41.16 -18.91 -10.05
C MET A 380 -42.21 -19.47 -9.10
N LYS A 381 -42.77 -18.62 -8.24
CA LYS A 381 -43.89 -18.97 -7.37
C LYS A 381 -45.05 -18.00 -7.60
N ILE A 382 -46.19 -18.55 -8.00
CA ILE A 382 -47.39 -17.80 -8.37
C ILE A 382 -48.56 -18.29 -7.51
N GLU A 383 -49.09 -17.43 -6.66
CA GLU A 383 -50.17 -17.75 -5.71
C GLU A 383 -51.54 -17.19 -6.13
N THR A 384 -51.67 -16.68 -7.35
CA THR A 384 -52.91 -16.12 -7.89
C THR A 384 -53.16 -16.59 -9.33
N SER A 385 -54.44 -16.69 -9.72
CA SER A 385 -54.85 -16.89 -11.11
C SER A 385 -55.05 -15.58 -11.87
N ASN A 386 -54.91 -14.44 -11.18
CA ASN A 386 -55.10 -13.10 -11.73
C ASN A 386 -53.81 -12.54 -12.36
N VAL A 387 -53.10 -13.37 -13.11
CA VAL A 387 -51.87 -13.00 -13.82
C VAL A 387 -51.82 -13.73 -15.16
N ILE A 388 -51.56 -12.98 -16.22
CA ILE A 388 -51.40 -13.49 -17.58
C ILE A 388 -49.90 -13.59 -17.85
N LEU A 389 -49.38 -14.80 -17.95
CA LEU A 389 -48.04 -15.05 -18.49
C LEU A 389 -48.22 -15.69 -19.86
N ASN A 390 -47.64 -15.11 -20.92
CA ASN A 390 -47.75 -15.64 -22.27
C ASN A 390 -46.56 -15.19 -23.13
N TYR A 391 -46.06 -16.01 -24.05
CA TYR A 391 -44.89 -15.70 -24.91
C TYR A 391 -43.60 -15.41 -24.11
N ASN A 392 -43.37 -16.08 -22.99
CA ASN A 392 -42.13 -16.00 -22.21
C ASN A 392 -41.23 -17.23 -22.49
N CYS A 393 -39.94 -17.11 -22.21
CA CYS A 393 -38.93 -18.18 -22.31
C CYS A 393 -38.58 -18.60 -20.87
N TYR A 394 -38.93 -19.81 -20.44
CA TYR A 394 -38.65 -20.30 -19.09
C TYR A 394 -37.52 -21.33 -19.08
N TYR A 395 -36.57 -21.20 -18.17
CA TYR A 395 -35.50 -22.18 -18.05
C TYR A 395 -35.01 -22.40 -16.62
N ARG A 396 -34.69 -23.66 -16.32
CA ARG A 396 -33.98 -24.09 -15.12
C ARG A 396 -33.39 -25.47 -15.36
N ASP A 397 -32.09 -25.63 -15.14
CA ASP A 397 -31.37 -26.91 -15.38
C ASP A 397 -32.02 -28.10 -14.67
N THR A 398 -32.38 -27.93 -13.39
CA THR A 398 -32.97 -29.00 -12.56
C THR A 398 -33.99 -28.47 -11.55
N GLY A 399 -35.01 -29.27 -11.26
CA GLY A 399 -36.03 -28.98 -10.24
C GLY A 399 -37.27 -28.27 -10.77
N VAL A 400 -37.96 -27.57 -9.87
CA VAL A 400 -39.22 -26.88 -10.15
C VAL A 400 -38.95 -25.58 -10.91
N VAL A 401 -39.57 -25.40 -12.07
CA VAL A 401 -39.53 -24.16 -12.86
C VAL A 401 -40.63 -23.23 -12.37
N ILE A 402 -41.84 -23.74 -12.17
CA ILE A 402 -42.99 -22.95 -11.72
C ILE A 402 -43.76 -23.70 -10.63
N THR A 403 -43.99 -23.03 -9.50
CA THR A 403 -45.04 -23.40 -8.54
C THR A 403 -46.27 -22.51 -8.84
N TYR A 404 -47.32 -23.08 -9.39
CA TYR A 404 -48.57 -22.37 -9.72
C TYR A 404 -49.71 -22.85 -8.81
N LEU A 405 -50.29 -21.94 -8.03
CA LEU A 405 -51.37 -22.20 -7.07
C LEU A 405 -51.07 -23.38 -6.14
N GLY A 406 -49.81 -23.49 -5.70
CA GLY A 406 -49.33 -24.55 -4.80
C GLY A 406 -49.01 -25.89 -5.47
N VAL A 407 -49.05 -25.97 -6.80
CA VAL A 407 -48.64 -27.15 -7.57
C VAL A 407 -47.32 -26.88 -8.26
N ASP A 408 -46.36 -27.78 -8.10
CA ASP A 408 -45.03 -27.69 -8.70
C ASP A 408 -45.02 -28.30 -10.10
N TYR A 409 -44.33 -27.63 -11.03
CA TYR A 409 -44.11 -28.08 -12.40
C TYR A 409 -42.61 -27.99 -12.74
N THR A 410 -42.04 -29.12 -13.12
CA THR A 410 -40.70 -29.21 -13.70
C THR A 410 -40.70 -28.81 -15.19
N LEU A 411 -39.53 -28.68 -15.80
CA LEU A 411 -39.41 -28.37 -17.24
C LEU A 411 -40.17 -29.39 -18.12
N SER A 412 -40.11 -30.69 -17.78
CA SER A 412 -40.85 -31.74 -18.49
C SER A 412 -42.37 -31.70 -18.28
N GLU A 413 -42.85 -30.98 -17.27
CA GLU A 413 -44.27 -30.86 -16.93
C GLU A 413 -44.84 -29.51 -17.37
N PHE A 414 -44.09 -28.71 -18.13
CA PHE A 414 -44.49 -27.35 -18.52
C PHE A 414 -45.81 -27.34 -19.31
N ALA A 415 -46.06 -28.32 -20.19
CA ALA A 415 -47.35 -28.45 -20.89
C ALA A 415 -48.54 -28.66 -19.94
N SER A 416 -48.33 -29.35 -18.81
CA SER A 416 -49.34 -29.51 -17.76
C SER A 416 -49.60 -28.18 -17.05
N TYR A 417 -48.56 -27.39 -16.81
CA TYR A 417 -48.70 -26.02 -16.30
C TYR A 417 -49.51 -25.14 -17.26
N GLN A 418 -49.19 -25.14 -18.56
CA GLN A 418 -49.92 -24.33 -19.55
C GLN A 418 -51.41 -24.71 -19.61
N THR A 419 -51.71 -26.00 -19.47
CA THR A 419 -53.08 -26.49 -19.37
C THR A 419 -53.77 -26.02 -18.09
N ALA A 420 -53.07 -26.08 -16.95
CA ALA A 420 -53.60 -25.68 -15.65
C ALA A 420 -53.82 -24.16 -15.53
N SER A 421 -52.92 -23.34 -16.08
CA SER A 421 -53.04 -21.89 -16.08
C SER A 421 -54.09 -21.40 -17.07
N GLY A 422 -54.21 -22.05 -18.23
CA GLY A 422 -55.12 -21.68 -19.32
C GLY A 422 -54.83 -20.32 -19.96
N GLN A 423 -53.72 -19.67 -19.61
CA GLN A 423 -53.38 -18.30 -20.01
C GLN A 423 -52.00 -18.20 -20.68
N ASP A 424 -51.23 -19.30 -20.72
CA ASP A 424 -49.85 -19.34 -21.20
C ASP A 424 -49.63 -20.26 -22.42
N ALA A 425 -50.25 -19.94 -23.56
CA ALA A 425 -50.20 -20.80 -24.75
C ALA A 425 -48.98 -20.59 -25.66
N GLY A 426 -48.36 -19.41 -25.61
CA GLY A 426 -47.28 -18.99 -26.50
C GLY A 426 -45.88 -19.08 -25.91
N SER A 427 -45.74 -19.39 -24.61
CA SER A 427 -44.42 -19.53 -23.99
C SER A 427 -43.73 -20.84 -24.36
N ILE A 428 -42.41 -20.81 -24.21
CA ILE A 428 -41.51 -21.97 -24.39
C ILE A 428 -40.75 -22.24 -23.09
N ALA A 429 -40.32 -23.49 -22.92
CA ALA A 429 -39.60 -23.95 -21.74
C ALA A 429 -38.31 -24.68 -22.15
N GLU A 430 -37.32 -23.91 -22.57
CA GLU A 430 -36.06 -24.36 -23.15
C GLU A 430 -34.92 -23.41 -22.73
N ASP A 431 -33.67 -23.88 -22.80
CA ASP A 431 -32.49 -23.06 -22.50
C ASP A 431 -32.41 -21.86 -23.45
N PRO A 432 -32.34 -20.60 -22.96
CA PRO A 432 -32.22 -19.44 -23.83
C PRO A 432 -30.91 -19.38 -24.62
N LEU A 433 -29.87 -20.14 -24.26
CA LEU A 433 -28.57 -20.16 -24.94
C LEU A 433 -27.96 -18.75 -25.07
N PHE A 434 -27.67 -18.13 -23.93
CA PHE A 434 -26.95 -16.87 -23.87
C PHE A 434 -25.49 -17.00 -24.32
N VAL A 435 -24.91 -15.92 -24.84
CA VAL A 435 -23.49 -15.86 -25.26
C VAL A 435 -22.56 -16.15 -24.09
N ASP A 436 -22.70 -15.44 -22.97
CA ASP A 436 -21.91 -15.68 -21.75
C ASP A 436 -22.65 -15.24 -20.48
N ALA A 437 -23.64 -16.04 -20.10
CA ALA A 437 -24.43 -15.80 -18.88
C ALA A 437 -23.58 -15.78 -17.60
N ALA A 438 -22.40 -16.42 -17.58
CA ALA A 438 -21.53 -16.45 -16.41
C ALA A 438 -20.87 -15.08 -16.16
N ASN A 439 -20.62 -14.33 -17.22
CA ASN A 439 -20.11 -12.96 -17.17
C ASN A 439 -21.21 -11.89 -17.31
N ASN A 440 -22.48 -12.28 -17.19
CA ASN A 440 -23.67 -11.43 -17.30
C ASN A 440 -23.91 -10.83 -18.70
N ASP A 441 -23.40 -11.51 -19.73
CA ASP A 441 -23.79 -11.25 -21.11
C ASP A 441 -25.02 -12.09 -21.46
N PHE A 442 -26.15 -11.40 -21.63
CA PHE A 442 -27.45 -12.00 -21.89
C PHE A 442 -27.89 -11.88 -23.36
N HIS A 443 -26.97 -11.56 -24.27
CA HIS A 443 -27.23 -11.69 -25.69
C HIS A 443 -27.53 -13.14 -26.07
N LEU A 444 -28.44 -13.34 -27.02
CA LEU A 444 -28.79 -14.66 -27.51
C LEU A 444 -27.74 -15.17 -28.49
N THR A 445 -27.41 -16.46 -28.44
CA THR A 445 -26.64 -17.11 -29.51
C THR A 445 -27.54 -17.38 -30.72
N ALA A 446 -26.92 -17.58 -31.88
CA ALA A 446 -27.61 -17.86 -33.16
C ALA A 446 -28.57 -19.06 -33.14
N ASN A 447 -28.44 -19.97 -32.17
CA ASN A 447 -29.28 -21.16 -32.06
C ASN A 447 -30.32 -21.05 -30.93
N SER A 448 -30.46 -19.87 -30.30
CA SER A 448 -31.40 -19.66 -29.21
C SER A 448 -32.84 -19.98 -29.65
N PRO A 449 -33.61 -20.72 -28.84
CA PRO A 449 -35.03 -20.98 -29.12
C PRO A 449 -35.90 -19.75 -28.85
N CYS A 450 -35.38 -18.70 -28.21
CA CYS A 450 -36.10 -17.49 -27.88
C CYS A 450 -36.14 -16.48 -29.07
N ILE A 451 -35.40 -16.72 -30.16
CA ILE A 451 -35.35 -15.88 -31.38
C ILE A 451 -36.64 -16.03 -32.21
N ASP A 452 -37.18 -14.92 -32.73
CA ASP A 452 -38.40 -14.79 -33.56
C ASP A 452 -39.66 -15.40 -32.91
N ARG A 453 -39.71 -15.49 -31.58
CA ARG A 453 -40.80 -16.15 -30.83
C ARG A 453 -41.72 -15.22 -30.05
N GLY A 454 -41.37 -13.95 -29.91
CA GLY A 454 -42.13 -12.97 -29.17
C GLY A 454 -43.38 -12.50 -29.92
N VAL A 455 -44.15 -11.66 -29.23
CA VAL A 455 -45.32 -10.97 -29.80
C VAL A 455 -45.11 -9.46 -29.77
N ASP A 456 -45.57 -8.75 -30.80
CA ASP A 456 -45.53 -7.29 -30.82
C ASP A 456 -46.32 -6.69 -29.64
N VAL A 457 -45.64 -5.87 -28.84
CA VAL A 457 -46.18 -5.14 -27.69
C VAL A 457 -46.05 -3.61 -27.86
N GLY A 458 -45.74 -3.15 -29.07
CA GLY A 458 -45.65 -1.73 -29.43
C GLY A 458 -44.33 -1.06 -29.05
N LEU A 459 -43.25 -1.83 -28.92
CA LEU A 459 -41.90 -1.34 -28.65
C LEU A 459 -41.13 -1.17 -29.97
N THR A 460 -40.13 -0.28 -30.01
CA THR A 460 -39.47 0.14 -31.26
C THR A 460 -37.96 -0.09 -31.28
N GLY A 461 -37.32 -0.20 -30.12
CA GLY A 461 -35.95 -0.65 -29.98
C GLY A 461 -35.79 -1.45 -28.69
N ASP A 462 -34.74 -2.27 -28.62
CA ASP A 462 -34.44 -3.18 -27.51
C ASP A 462 -33.60 -2.52 -26.39
N PHE A 463 -32.88 -3.31 -25.58
CA PHE A 463 -31.96 -2.83 -24.54
C PHE A 463 -30.83 -1.92 -25.05
N GLU A 464 -30.38 -2.11 -26.28
CA GLU A 464 -29.28 -1.36 -26.89
C GLU A 464 -29.80 -0.31 -27.89
N GLU A 465 -31.12 -0.10 -27.88
CA GLU A 465 -31.85 0.74 -28.84
C GLU A 465 -31.82 0.20 -30.27
N ASN A 466 -31.46 -1.07 -30.43
CA ASN A 466 -31.46 -1.78 -31.69
C ASN A 466 -32.90 -1.97 -32.21
N PRO A 467 -33.18 -1.73 -33.51
CA PRO A 467 -34.53 -1.84 -34.04
C PRO A 467 -35.11 -3.25 -33.86
N ILE A 468 -36.37 -3.32 -33.41
CA ILE A 468 -37.08 -4.59 -33.27
C ILE A 468 -37.40 -5.18 -34.65
N ILE A 469 -37.08 -6.45 -34.85
CA ILE A 469 -37.29 -7.21 -36.08
C ILE A 469 -38.52 -8.11 -35.89
N PRO A 470 -39.65 -7.88 -36.57
CA PRO A 470 -40.83 -8.74 -36.37
C PRO A 470 -40.66 -10.12 -37.03
N PRO A 471 -40.97 -11.24 -36.33
CA PRO A 471 -41.47 -11.31 -34.95
C PRO A 471 -40.38 -11.00 -33.92
N PRO A 472 -40.67 -10.18 -32.88
CA PRO A 472 -39.64 -9.77 -31.93
C PRO A 472 -39.05 -10.96 -31.17
N ASP A 473 -37.82 -10.82 -30.71
CA ASP A 473 -37.23 -11.83 -29.83
C ASP A 473 -37.85 -11.78 -28.43
N ILE A 474 -37.86 -12.94 -27.77
CA ILE A 474 -38.16 -13.03 -26.34
C ILE A 474 -36.89 -12.65 -25.59
N GLY A 475 -36.95 -11.65 -24.72
CA GLY A 475 -35.80 -11.17 -23.94
C GLY A 475 -35.58 -9.68 -24.09
N ALA A 476 -34.46 -9.21 -23.53
CA ALA A 476 -34.12 -7.80 -23.52
C ALA A 476 -33.38 -7.32 -24.78
N PHE A 477 -32.81 -8.25 -25.53
CA PHE A 477 -31.98 -7.99 -26.69
C PHE A 477 -32.61 -8.64 -27.92
N GLU A 478 -32.52 -7.95 -29.04
CA GLU A 478 -32.83 -8.50 -30.35
C GLU A 478 -31.57 -9.17 -30.90
N TYR A 479 -31.66 -10.42 -31.33
CA TYR A 479 -30.57 -11.11 -31.97
C TYR A 479 -30.30 -10.48 -33.34
N GLN A 480 -29.09 -9.92 -33.47
CA GLN A 480 -28.61 -9.39 -34.74
C GLN A 480 -27.46 -10.21 -35.30
N VAL A 481 -27.50 -10.44 -36.61
CA VAL A 481 -26.32 -10.86 -37.36
C VAL A 481 -25.52 -9.59 -37.67
N ALA A 482 -24.73 -9.15 -36.71
CA ALA A 482 -23.96 -7.92 -36.77
C ALA A 482 -22.50 -8.16 -36.35
N PRO A 483 -21.55 -7.37 -36.87
CA PRO A 483 -20.22 -7.29 -36.28
C PRO A 483 -20.31 -6.51 -34.96
N ASP A 484 -19.47 -6.89 -33.98
CA ASP A 484 -19.41 -6.24 -32.66
C ASP A 484 -17.93 -5.98 -32.30
N ILE A 485 -17.55 -4.71 -32.22
CA ILE A 485 -16.19 -4.25 -31.98
C ILE A 485 -15.93 -3.99 -30.49
N SER A 486 -14.83 -4.54 -29.99
CA SER A 486 -14.35 -4.24 -28.64
C SER A 486 -12.84 -3.98 -28.60
N ALA A 487 -12.36 -3.33 -27.54
CA ALA A 487 -10.93 -3.11 -27.30
C ALA A 487 -10.50 -3.61 -25.92
N THR A 488 -9.36 -4.28 -25.86
CA THR A 488 -8.72 -4.70 -24.60
C THR A 488 -7.28 -4.21 -24.51
N PRO A 489 -6.91 -3.38 -23.51
CA PRO A 489 -7.81 -2.73 -22.56
C PRO A 489 -8.69 -1.64 -23.24
N PRO A 490 -9.83 -1.23 -22.64
CA PRO A 490 -10.70 -0.21 -23.23
C PRO A 490 -10.20 1.24 -23.01
N SER A 491 -9.18 1.44 -22.18
CA SER A 491 -8.54 2.73 -21.91
C SER A 491 -7.12 2.55 -21.39
N LYS A 492 -6.34 3.64 -21.35
CA LYS A 492 -5.02 3.68 -20.75
C LYS A 492 -4.70 5.04 -20.14
N ASP A 493 -4.29 5.03 -18.87
CA ASP A 493 -3.53 6.11 -18.26
C ASP A 493 -2.03 5.78 -18.33
N PHE A 494 -1.25 6.64 -18.97
CA PHE A 494 0.20 6.53 -19.08
C PHE A 494 0.94 7.15 -17.89
N GLY A 495 0.21 7.73 -16.93
CA GLY A 495 0.78 8.28 -15.70
C GLY A 495 1.53 9.59 -15.94
N ILE A 496 2.48 9.90 -15.06
CA ILE A 496 3.31 11.09 -15.11
C ILE A 496 4.49 10.82 -16.04
N VAL A 497 4.73 11.73 -16.99
CA VAL A 497 5.86 11.68 -17.93
C VAL A 497 6.46 13.08 -18.06
N ALA A 498 7.78 13.17 -18.00
CA ALA A 498 8.50 14.44 -18.17
C ALA A 498 8.26 15.03 -19.56
N VAL A 499 8.09 16.35 -19.65
CA VAL A 499 7.95 17.05 -20.94
C VAL A 499 9.18 16.79 -21.81
N SER A 500 8.96 16.35 -23.05
CA SER A 500 9.97 15.92 -24.03
C SER A 500 10.54 14.51 -23.82
N ASP A 501 10.02 13.74 -22.86
CA ASP A 501 10.29 12.31 -22.73
C ASP A 501 9.13 11.46 -23.30
N VAL A 502 9.25 10.14 -23.29
CA VAL A 502 8.27 9.20 -23.84
C VAL A 502 7.90 8.10 -22.85
N SER A 503 6.61 7.78 -22.75
CA SER A 503 6.16 6.63 -21.95
C SER A 503 6.51 5.30 -22.61
N PRO A 504 6.52 4.18 -21.86
CA PRO A 504 6.39 2.85 -22.44
C PRO A 504 5.13 2.74 -23.32
N SER A 505 5.19 1.93 -24.38
CA SER A 505 4.04 1.68 -25.25
C SER A 505 2.98 0.78 -24.59
N GLN A 506 1.73 0.96 -25.00
CA GLN A 506 0.59 0.12 -24.67
C GLN A 506 0.01 -0.52 -25.95
N ILE A 507 -0.18 -1.84 -25.91
CA ILE A 507 -0.90 -2.57 -26.96
C ILE A 507 -2.39 -2.67 -26.60
N PHE A 508 -3.24 -2.33 -27.55
CA PHE A 508 -4.69 -2.48 -27.52
C PHE A 508 -5.08 -3.54 -28.55
N THR A 509 -5.81 -4.56 -28.13
CA THR A 509 -6.34 -5.59 -29.02
C THR A 509 -7.77 -5.24 -29.39
N ILE A 510 -8.05 -5.04 -30.68
CA ILE A 510 -9.38 -4.81 -31.22
C ILE A 510 -9.94 -6.16 -31.65
N SER A 511 -11.09 -6.57 -31.11
CA SER A 511 -11.70 -7.87 -31.36
C SER A 511 -13.06 -7.72 -32.02
N ASN A 512 -13.39 -8.65 -32.92
CA ASN A 512 -14.75 -8.84 -33.39
C ASN A 512 -15.43 -9.93 -32.54
N ASN A 513 -16.31 -9.55 -31.64
CA ASN A 513 -17.10 -10.47 -30.82
C ASN A 513 -18.43 -10.85 -31.49
N GLY A 514 -18.77 -10.17 -32.59
CA GLY A 514 -20.01 -10.35 -33.30
C GLY A 514 -20.04 -11.60 -34.18
N THR A 515 -21.17 -11.80 -34.83
CA THR A 515 -21.43 -12.97 -35.67
C THR A 515 -21.30 -12.69 -37.17
N ALA A 516 -21.08 -11.42 -37.55
CA ALA A 516 -20.75 -11.00 -38.91
C ALA A 516 -19.33 -10.41 -39.03
N ASP A 517 -18.85 -10.25 -40.26
CA ASP A 517 -17.54 -9.65 -40.54
C ASP A 517 -17.49 -8.17 -40.12
N LEU A 518 -16.52 -7.83 -39.26
CA LEU A 518 -16.24 -6.48 -38.81
C LEU A 518 -15.25 -5.82 -39.77
N VAL A 519 -15.71 -4.84 -40.52
CA VAL A 519 -14.91 -4.04 -41.45
C VAL A 519 -14.44 -2.78 -40.73
N ILE A 520 -13.13 -2.67 -40.49
CA ILE A 520 -12.52 -1.48 -39.93
C ILE A 520 -12.26 -0.47 -41.04
N GLY A 521 -12.80 0.74 -40.89
CA GLY A 521 -12.59 1.87 -41.79
C GLY A 521 -11.23 2.52 -41.57
N SER A 522 -11.14 3.33 -40.51
CA SER A 522 -9.93 4.11 -40.20
C SER A 522 -9.61 4.09 -38.71
N VAL A 523 -8.32 4.09 -38.38
CA VAL A 523 -7.82 4.27 -37.02
C VAL A 523 -7.11 5.61 -36.92
N TYR A 524 -7.48 6.44 -35.95
CA TYR A 524 -6.92 7.78 -35.80
C TYR A 524 -6.87 8.25 -34.34
N LEU A 525 -5.96 9.19 -34.04
CA LEU A 525 -5.95 9.91 -32.76
C LEU A 525 -6.87 11.12 -32.83
N THR A 526 -7.68 11.32 -31.80
CA THR A 526 -8.60 12.46 -31.63
C THR A 526 -8.68 12.90 -30.17
N GLY A 527 -9.57 13.85 -29.86
CA GLY A 527 -9.77 14.41 -28.51
C GLY A 527 -9.10 15.77 -28.32
N SER A 528 -8.92 16.17 -27.06
CA SER A 528 -8.45 17.51 -26.69
C SER A 528 -6.96 17.71 -26.99
N ASN A 529 -6.14 16.67 -26.85
CA ASN A 529 -4.68 16.75 -26.97
C ASN A 529 -4.07 15.56 -27.75
N PRO A 530 -4.57 15.22 -28.97
CA PRO A 530 -4.14 14.02 -29.70
C PRO A 530 -2.64 14.03 -30.03
N TYR A 531 -2.06 15.21 -30.26
CA TYR A 531 -0.63 15.37 -30.58
C TYR A 531 0.31 15.12 -29.40
N GLN A 532 -0.20 14.87 -28.20
CA GLN A 532 0.60 14.46 -27.03
C GLN A 532 0.69 12.94 -26.94
N PHE A 533 0.03 12.21 -27.83
CA PHE A 533 0.06 10.75 -27.91
C PHE A 533 0.52 10.36 -29.30
N ASN A 534 1.13 9.19 -29.39
CA ASN A 534 1.70 8.71 -30.63
C ASN A 534 1.31 7.24 -30.86
N MET A 535 0.66 6.96 -31.98
CA MET A 535 0.40 5.59 -32.44
C MET A 535 1.62 5.10 -33.22
N GLN A 536 2.37 4.17 -32.64
CA GLN A 536 3.60 3.64 -33.23
C GLN A 536 3.33 2.64 -34.34
N TYR A 537 2.29 1.84 -34.13
CA TYR A 537 1.94 0.76 -35.02
C TYR A 537 0.44 0.49 -34.90
N GLU A 538 -0.21 0.23 -36.03
CA GLU A 538 -1.56 -0.30 -36.06
C GLU A 538 -1.68 -1.20 -37.29
N ASN A 539 -2.40 -2.32 -37.16
CA ASN A 539 -2.71 -3.23 -38.27
C ASN A 539 -4.21 -3.45 -38.43
N CYS A 540 -5.02 -2.48 -38.00
CA CYS A 540 -6.47 -2.55 -37.97
C CYS A 540 -7.10 -1.82 -39.15
N SER A 541 -6.58 -0.67 -39.57
CA SER A 541 -7.18 0.15 -40.63
C SER A 541 -7.38 -0.63 -41.93
N GLY A 542 -8.60 -0.60 -42.46
CA GLY A 542 -8.97 -1.28 -43.71
C GLY A 542 -9.06 -2.81 -43.62
N GLN A 543 -8.92 -3.41 -42.43
CA GLN A 543 -9.07 -4.86 -42.27
C GLN A 543 -10.54 -5.28 -42.21
N THR A 544 -10.79 -6.51 -42.64
CA THR A 544 -12.02 -7.24 -42.34
C THR A 544 -11.69 -8.33 -41.33
N ILE A 545 -12.21 -8.19 -40.13
CA ILE A 545 -12.01 -9.08 -39.00
C ILE A 545 -13.19 -10.03 -38.96
N ALA A 546 -12.96 -11.31 -39.28
CA ALA A 546 -13.99 -12.35 -39.18
C ALA A 546 -14.48 -12.49 -37.72
N PRO A 547 -15.68 -13.08 -37.48
CA PRO A 547 -16.15 -13.42 -36.13
C PRO A 547 -15.06 -14.09 -35.29
N SER A 548 -14.90 -13.64 -34.03
CA SER A 548 -13.83 -14.06 -33.10
C SER A 548 -12.39 -13.71 -33.52
N GLY A 549 -12.19 -12.96 -34.60
CA GLY A 549 -10.89 -12.44 -35.03
C GLY A 549 -10.47 -11.17 -34.25
N ASN A 550 -9.22 -10.74 -34.45
CA ASN A 550 -8.71 -9.50 -33.86
C ASN A 550 -7.61 -8.82 -34.70
N CYS A 551 -7.29 -7.59 -34.34
CA CYS A 551 -6.12 -6.82 -34.75
C CYS A 551 -5.59 -6.01 -33.55
N THR A 552 -4.50 -5.25 -33.72
CA THR A 552 -3.79 -4.57 -32.63
C THR A 552 -3.38 -3.14 -32.98
N ILE A 553 -3.41 -2.27 -31.98
CA ILE A 553 -2.94 -0.88 -32.03
C ILE A 553 -1.93 -0.68 -30.89
N GLU A 554 -0.78 -0.09 -31.17
CA GLU A 554 0.24 0.27 -30.19
C GLU A 554 0.35 1.79 -30.08
N ALA A 555 0.15 2.34 -28.89
CA ALA A 555 0.27 3.77 -28.63
C ALA A 555 1.10 4.08 -27.38
N ARG A 556 1.68 5.28 -27.32
CA ARG A 556 2.39 5.83 -26.15
C ARG A 556 2.09 7.31 -25.94
N TYR A 557 2.50 7.83 -24.79
CA TYR A 557 2.38 9.23 -24.43
C TYR A 557 3.72 9.98 -24.63
N GLU A 558 3.67 11.14 -25.29
CA GLU A 558 4.80 12.02 -25.65
C GLU A 558 4.43 13.48 -25.28
N PRO A 559 4.46 13.87 -23.99
CA PRO A 559 4.08 15.21 -23.57
C PRO A 559 5.05 16.28 -24.10
N THR A 560 4.51 17.32 -24.73
CA THR A 560 5.29 18.50 -25.16
C THR A 560 5.07 19.72 -24.26
N LYS A 561 4.21 19.61 -23.24
CA LYS A 561 3.90 20.67 -22.28
C LYS A 561 3.33 20.06 -21.00
N THR A 562 3.28 20.85 -19.93
CA THR A 562 2.81 20.40 -18.62
C THR A 562 1.28 20.33 -18.51
N GLY A 563 0.80 19.54 -17.56
CA GLY A 563 -0.62 19.29 -17.26
C GLY A 563 -1.11 17.92 -17.72
N THR A 564 -2.30 17.53 -17.26
CA THR A 564 -2.97 16.31 -17.71
C THR A 564 -3.54 16.50 -19.12
N MET A 565 -3.16 15.60 -20.01
CA MET A 565 -3.54 15.55 -21.41
C MET A 565 -4.52 14.42 -21.64
N TYR A 566 -5.51 14.67 -22.51
CA TYR A 566 -6.55 13.72 -22.85
C TYR A 566 -6.58 13.51 -24.36
N ALA A 567 -6.62 12.26 -24.80
CA ALA A 567 -6.84 11.90 -26.18
C ALA A 567 -7.72 10.65 -26.26
N LYS A 568 -8.11 10.29 -27.48
CA LYS A 568 -8.81 9.05 -27.79
C LYS A 568 -8.22 8.43 -29.04
N ILE A 569 -8.17 7.11 -29.10
CA ILE A 569 -8.02 6.38 -30.37
C ILE A 569 -9.44 6.13 -30.88
N GLY A 570 -9.78 6.68 -32.03
CA GLY A 570 -11.01 6.38 -32.77
C GLY A 570 -10.74 5.23 -33.74
N VAL A 571 -11.60 4.21 -33.72
CA VAL A 571 -11.59 3.08 -34.66
C VAL A 571 -12.95 3.02 -35.34
N ASP A 572 -13.04 3.53 -36.57
CA ASP A 572 -14.27 3.47 -37.35
C ASP A 572 -14.51 2.05 -37.84
N SER A 573 -15.77 1.61 -37.84
CA SER A 573 -16.15 0.29 -38.32
C SER A 573 -17.57 0.25 -38.90
N ASN A 574 -17.98 -0.92 -39.39
CA ASN A 574 -19.35 -1.22 -39.79
C ASN A 574 -20.20 -1.85 -38.68
N ASP A 575 -19.71 -1.87 -37.44
CA ASP A 575 -20.51 -2.19 -36.27
C ASP A 575 -21.69 -1.19 -36.19
N PRO A 576 -22.95 -1.67 -36.19
CA PRO A 576 -24.14 -0.81 -36.16
C PRO A 576 -24.28 -0.03 -34.85
N ASP A 577 -23.83 -0.60 -33.73
CA ASP A 577 -24.00 -0.09 -32.37
C ASP A 577 -22.82 0.78 -31.96
N THR A 578 -21.63 0.39 -32.42
CA THR A 578 -20.38 1.14 -32.23
C THR A 578 -19.71 1.49 -33.57
N PRO A 579 -20.31 2.39 -34.39
CA PRO A 579 -19.73 2.79 -35.68
C PRO A 579 -18.32 3.40 -35.56
N THR A 580 -18.01 3.98 -34.40
CA THR A 580 -16.65 4.36 -34.02
C THR A 580 -16.38 3.96 -32.57
N LEU A 581 -15.45 3.03 -32.35
CA LEU A 581 -14.98 2.69 -31.02
C LEU A 581 -13.96 3.73 -30.53
N TYR A 582 -14.13 4.23 -29.31
CA TYR A 582 -13.20 5.17 -28.69
C TYR A 582 -12.46 4.53 -27.51
N ILE A 583 -11.14 4.46 -27.62
CA ILE A 583 -10.26 4.07 -26.52
C ILE A 583 -9.73 5.34 -25.86
N ASN A 584 -10.08 5.57 -24.59
CA ASN A 584 -9.68 6.78 -23.87
C ASN A 584 -8.21 6.69 -23.43
N LEU A 585 -7.44 7.75 -23.69
CA LEU A 585 -6.04 7.89 -23.30
C LEU A 585 -5.85 9.10 -22.38
N THR A 586 -5.11 8.91 -21.29
CA THR A 586 -4.69 9.99 -20.39
C THR A 586 -3.20 9.89 -20.09
N GLY A 587 -2.60 11.03 -19.77
CA GLY A 587 -1.22 11.11 -19.28
C GLY A 587 -0.97 12.51 -18.75
N THR A 588 -0.07 12.67 -17.79
CA THR A 588 0.25 13.98 -17.19
C THR A 588 1.67 14.38 -17.55
N GLY A 589 1.80 15.44 -18.34
CA GLY A 589 3.09 16.06 -18.62
C GLY A 589 3.52 16.88 -17.41
N VAL A 590 4.74 16.71 -16.94
CA VAL A 590 5.32 17.59 -15.89
C VAL A 590 6.68 18.08 -16.35
N ASN A 591 7.04 19.30 -15.95
CA ASN A 591 8.43 19.70 -16.06
C ASN A 591 9.11 19.08 -14.85
N THR A 592 9.80 17.97 -15.05
CA THR A 592 10.64 17.41 -13.99
C THR A 592 11.96 18.15 -13.98
N THR A 593 12.34 18.67 -12.82
CA THR A 593 13.77 18.91 -12.55
C THR A 593 14.29 17.60 -11.96
N PRO A 594 15.31 16.96 -12.53
CA PRO A 594 15.90 15.80 -11.88
C PRO A 594 16.30 16.17 -10.43
N PRO A 595 16.19 15.23 -9.49
CA PRO A 595 16.70 15.44 -8.15
C PRO A 595 18.20 15.76 -8.23
N VAL A 596 18.77 16.31 -7.17
CA VAL A 596 20.22 16.50 -7.01
C VAL A 596 20.68 15.48 -5.98
N ALA A 597 21.47 14.50 -6.42
CA ALA A 597 22.06 13.51 -5.55
C ALA A 597 23.17 14.14 -4.69
N ASP A 598 23.10 13.95 -3.38
CA ASP A 598 24.17 14.30 -2.44
C ASP A 598 24.39 13.16 -1.45
N PRO A 599 25.48 12.40 -1.59
CA PRO A 599 25.80 11.29 -0.70
C PRO A 599 26.43 11.74 0.63
N ASN A 600 26.46 13.03 0.99
CA ASN A 600 27.01 13.60 2.24
C ASN A 600 28.41 13.12 2.67
N GLY A 601 29.23 12.59 1.76
CA GLY A 601 30.61 12.23 2.07
C GLY A 601 31.57 13.43 1.98
N PRO A 602 32.89 13.20 2.08
CA PRO A 602 33.55 11.90 2.18
C PRO A 602 33.39 11.25 3.57
N TYR A 603 33.46 9.93 3.59
CA TYR A 603 33.39 9.10 4.80
C TYR A 603 34.78 8.65 5.24
N THR A 604 34.92 8.42 6.55
CA THR A 604 36.10 7.77 7.13
C THR A 604 35.70 6.62 8.03
N GLY A 605 36.51 5.57 8.06
CA GLY A 605 36.27 4.39 8.87
C GLY A 605 37.54 3.59 9.13
N VAL A 606 37.40 2.52 9.90
CA VAL A 606 38.43 1.52 10.14
C VAL A 606 37.91 0.22 9.54
N GLU A 607 38.77 -0.57 8.91
CA GLU A 607 38.36 -1.84 8.32
C GLU A 607 37.72 -2.78 9.35
N GLY A 608 36.79 -3.62 8.89
CA GLY A 608 36.00 -4.49 9.76
C GLY A 608 34.97 -3.76 10.64
N GLN A 609 34.94 -2.43 10.65
CA GLN A 609 33.91 -1.62 11.32
C GLN A 609 32.92 -1.04 10.32
N ALA A 610 31.65 -0.95 10.73
CA ALA A 610 30.60 -0.39 9.89
C ALA A 610 30.67 1.15 9.84
N ILE A 611 30.60 1.71 8.64
CA ILE A 611 30.34 3.13 8.40
C ILE A 611 28.84 3.35 8.14
N SER A 612 28.35 4.55 8.43
CA SER A 612 26.99 4.98 8.11
C SER A 612 27.02 5.92 6.93
N LEU A 613 26.47 5.46 5.81
CA LEU A 613 26.17 6.26 4.62
C LEU A 613 24.87 7.02 4.84
N ASP A 614 24.79 8.22 4.30
CA ASP A 614 23.67 9.14 4.49
C ASP A 614 23.45 9.98 3.22
N GLY A 615 22.37 9.68 2.49
CA GLY A 615 21.95 10.41 1.30
C GLY A 615 21.01 11.58 1.60
N SER A 616 20.80 11.94 2.86
CA SER A 616 19.79 12.94 3.26
C SER A 616 20.08 14.37 2.80
N GLY A 617 21.27 14.63 2.28
CA GLY A 617 21.63 15.90 1.64
C GLY A 617 21.01 16.03 0.24
N SER A 618 20.54 14.92 -0.34
CA SER A 618 19.91 14.93 -1.66
C SER A 618 18.62 15.73 -1.64
N THR A 619 18.39 16.52 -2.68
CA THR A 619 17.23 17.42 -2.76
C THR A 619 16.49 17.24 -4.06
N ASP A 620 15.18 17.47 -4.02
CA ASP A 620 14.36 17.60 -5.22
C ASP A 620 13.65 18.96 -5.16
N ALA A 621 13.71 19.71 -6.26
CA ALA A 621 13.19 21.07 -6.34
C ALA A 621 11.68 21.12 -6.61
N ASP A 622 11.13 20.06 -7.22
CA ASP A 622 9.74 19.98 -7.66
C ASP A 622 8.98 18.76 -7.13
N GLY A 623 9.64 17.89 -6.36
CA GLY A 623 9.03 16.71 -5.77
C GLY A 623 9.70 16.22 -4.48
N THR A 624 9.65 14.91 -4.28
CA THR A 624 10.26 14.21 -3.16
C THR A 624 11.05 12.99 -3.63
N ILE A 625 12.21 12.75 -3.02
CA ILE A 625 13.01 11.55 -3.31
C ILE A 625 12.31 10.32 -2.73
N THR A 626 12.02 9.34 -3.59
CA THR A 626 11.31 8.10 -3.23
C THR A 626 12.22 6.89 -3.09
N LEU A 627 13.42 6.94 -3.70
CA LEU A 627 14.36 5.82 -3.72
C LEU A 627 15.82 6.28 -3.63
N TYR A 628 16.60 5.61 -2.80
CA TYR A 628 18.05 5.73 -2.65
C TYR A 628 18.69 4.38 -2.99
N GLU A 629 19.58 4.38 -3.96
CA GLU A 629 20.33 3.20 -4.38
C GLU A 629 21.83 3.48 -4.23
N TRP A 630 22.54 2.60 -3.52
CA TRP A 630 23.98 2.74 -3.27
C TRP A 630 24.76 1.64 -3.98
N ASP A 631 25.73 2.05 -4.78
CA ASP A 631 26.79 1.22 -5.37
C ASP A 631 28.07 1.50 -4.58
N ILE A 632 28.49 0.56 -3.74
CA ILE A 632 29.54 0.78 -2.72
C ILE A 632 30.96 0.64 -3.28
N ASP A 633 31.13 -0.02 -4.42
CA ASP A 633 32.43 -0.21 -5.07
C ASP A 633 32.52 0.43 -6.46
N ASN A 634 31.44 1.08 -6.89
CA ASN A 634 31.29 1.78 -8.15
C ASN A 634 31.58 0.87 -9.36
N ASP A 635 31.11 -0.38 -9.29
CA ASP A 635 31.25 -1.38 -10.36
C ASP A 635 30.14 -1.28 -11.44
N GLY A 636 29.13 -0.44 -11.21
CA GLY A 636 27.95 -0.27 -12.06
C GLY A 636 26.73 -1.07 -11.59
N THR A 637 26.85 -1.82 -10.50
CA THR A 637 25.79 -2.58 -9.84
C THR A 637 25.46 -1.92 -8.51
N PHE A 638 24.18 -1.64 -8.27
CA PHE A 638 23.75 -1.08 -6.99
C PHE A 638 23.53 -2.21 -5.96
N ASP A 639 24.30 -2.18 -4.88
CA ASP A 639 24.27 -3.18 -3.79
C ASP A 639 23.10 -3.01 -2.83
N TYR A 640 22.67 -1.76 -2.63
CA TYR A 640 21.57 -1.42 -1.72
C TYR A 640 20.52 -0.57 -2.42
N SER A 641 19.25 -0.79 -2.05
CA SER A 641 18.09 -0.04 -2.56
C SER A 641 17.08 0.12 -1.43
N SER A 642 16.73 1.35 -1.09
CA SER A 642 15.87 1.67 0.06
C SER A 642 15.11 2.99 -0.15
N SER A 643 13.96 3.14 0.52
CA SER A 643 13.26 4.44 0.61
C SER A 643 13.80 5.33 1.74
N LEU A 644 14.75 4.82 2.54
CA LEU A 644 15.43 5.58 3.59
C LEU A 644 16.80 6.07 3.09
N PRO A 645 17.22 7.30 3.45
CA PRO A 645 18.47 7.86 2.97
C PRO A 645 19.73 7.24 3.60
N THR A 646 19.58 6.55 4.73
CA THR A 646 20.72 5.99 5.48
C THR A 646 20.93 4.52 5.20
N GLN A 647 22.20 4.12 5.09
CA GLN A 647 22.62 2.74 4.87
C GLN A 647 23.91 2.45 5.63
N SER A 648 24.09 1.23 6.12
CA SER A 648 25.34 0.81 6.78
C SER A 648 26.14 -0.14 5.89
N HIS A 649 27.46 0.04 5.84
CA HIS A 649 28.38 -0.82 5.08
C HIS A 649 29.71 -1.01 5.82
N THR A 650 30.36 -2.16 5.64
CA THR A 650 31.66 -2.50 6.24
C THR A 650 32.64 -2.93 5.16
N TYR A 651 33.75 -2.22 5.05
CA TYR A 651 34.86 -2.62 4.17
C TYR A 651 35.79 -3.58 4.90
N ALA A 652 36.13 -4.68 4.24
CA ALA A 652 36.98 -5.73 4.81
C ALA A 652 38.48 -5.44 4.70
N ARG A 653 38.87 -4.37 3.99
CA ARG A 653 40.26 -3.96 3.80
C ARG A 653 40.37 -2.45 3.85
N GLN A 654 41.48 -1.94 4.37
CA GLN A 654 41.83 -0.54 4.20
C GLN A 654 41.92 -0.11 2.73
N GLY A 655 41.73 1.18 2.49
CA GLY A 655 41.76 1.76 1.16
C GLY A 655 40.80 2.93 0.99
N THR A 656 40.83 3.52 -0.21
CA THR A 656 39.84 4.53 -0.61
C THR A 656 38.90 3.92 -1.62
N TYR A 657 37.62 3.82 -1.24
CA TYR A 657 36.54 3.30 -2.07
C TYR A 657 35.73 4.45 -2.65
N THR A 658 35.35 4.36 -3.92
CA THR A 658 34.40 5.28 -4.55
C THR A 658 33.00 4.69 -4.39
N ILE A 659 32.09 5.50 -3.87
CA ILE A 659 30.69 5.13 -3.65
C ILE A 659 29.83 5.97 -4.58
N ASN A 660 28.90 5.37 -5.30
CA ASN A 660 27.92 6.07 -6.11
C ASN A 660 26.53 5.98 -5.44
N LEU A 661 25.90 7.14 -5.25
CA LEU A 661 24.50 7.23 -4.84
C LEU A 661 23.66 7.63 -6.03
N ARG A 662 22.65 6.82 -6.35
CA ARG A 662 21.55 7.19 -7.23
C ARG A 662 20.31 7.50 -6.41
N VAL A 663 19.67 8.64 -6.70
CA VAL A 663 18.36 8.99 -6.14
C VAL A 663 17.31 9.01 -7.25
N THR A 664 16.10 8.55 -6.95
CA THR A 664 14.92 8.66 -7.82
C THR A 664 13.83 9.44 -7.10
N ASP A 665 13.23 10.43 -7.77
CA ASP A 665 12.11 11.20 -7.24
C ASP A 665 10.73 10.52 -7.43
N ASP A 666 9.66 11.20 -7.05
CA ASP A 666 8.27 10.74 -7.22
C ASP A 666 7.75 10.90 -8.66
N ALA A 667 8.48 11.61 -9.52
CA ALA A 667 8.23 11.70 -10.96
C ALA A 667 9.04 10.67 -11.79
N GLY A 668 9.90 9.88 -11.14
CA GLY A 668 10.77 8.88 -11.76
C GLY A 668 12.07 9.43 -12.34
N ALA A 669 12.36 10.72 -12.22
CA ALA A 669 13.63 11.29 -12.64
C ALA A 669 14.74 10.90 -11.67
N ARG A 670 15.98 10.86 -12.18
CA ARG A 670 17.14 10.32 -11.47
C ARG A 670 18.33 11.23 -11.59
N ASP A 671 19.14 11.22 -10.55
CA ASP A 671 20.49 11.79 -10.55
C ASP A 671 21.44 10.90 -9.76
N GLU A 672 22.71 11.02 -10.09
CA GLU A 672 23.79 10.22 -9.50
C GLU A 672 24.93 11.11 -9.04
N ALA A 673 25.45 10.85 -7.85
CA ALA A 673 26.61 11.54 -7.32
C ALA A 673 27.54 10.57 -6.60
N THR A 674 28.83 10.74 -6.83
CA THR A 674 29.86 9.92 -6.22
C THR A 674 30.50 10.61 -5.01
N THR A 675 30.87 9.83 -4.01
CA THR A 675 31.77 10.25 -2.94
C THR A 675 32.82 9.18 -2.65
N THR A 676 33.61 9.38 -1.60
CA THR A 676 34.65 8.42 -1.20
C THR A 676 34.49 8.00 0.25
N ALA A 677 34.88 6.75 0.54
CA ALA A 677 35.12 6.27 1.89
C ALA A 677 36.60 5.93 2.04
N THR A 678 37.29 6.58 2.99
CA THR A 678 38.69 6.27 3.33
C THR A 678 38.73 5.40 4.58
N ILE A 679 39.15 4.16 4.40
CA ILE A 679 39.20 3.12 5.42
C ILE A 679 40.66 2.96 5.84
N SER A 680 40.95 3.20 7.12
CA SER A 680 42.27 2.98 7.69
C SER A 680 42.43 1.54 8.19
N ASP A 681 43.69 1.12 8.21
CA ASP A 681 44.16 -0.12 8.79
C ASP A 681 43.77 -0.32 10.26
N THR A 682 43.65 -1.58 10.68
CA THR A 682 43.62 -1.97 12.09
C THR A 682 44.95 -2.59 12.50
N SER A 683 45.85 -1.76 13.05
CA SER A 683 47.17 -2.22 13.51
C SER A 683 47.09 -3.42 14.46
N PRO A 684 48.08 -4.34 14.42
CA PRO A 684 48.13 -5.47 15.32
C PRO A 684 48.41 -5.01 16.76
N THR A 685 48.30 -5.92 17.70
CA THR A 685 48.68 -5.74 19.10
C THR A 685 49.77 -6.75 19.42
N ALA A 686 50.97 -6.27 19.74
CA ALA A 686 52.11 -7.11 20.07
C ALA A 686 52.01 -7.66 21.51
N ASP A 687 52.21 -8.96 21.68
CA ASP A 687 52.35 -9.56 23.01
C ASP A 687 53.23 -10.82 22.97
N PHE A 688 53.92 -11.10 24.08
CA PHE A 688 54.73 -12.30 24.21
C PHE A 688 55.01 -12.70 25.65
N THR A 689 55.46 -13.95 25.81
CA THR A 689 56.02 -14.51 27.04
C THR A 689 57.34 -15.24 26.79
N GLY A 690 58.16 -15.46 27.82
CA GLY A 690 59.41 -16.22 27.77
C GLY A 690 59.57 -17.13 28.99
N SER A 691 60.23 -18.28 28.81
CA SER A 691 60.50 -19.24 29.87
C SER A 691 61.81 -20.02 29.64
N PRO A 692 62.67 -20.19 30.67
CA PRO A 692 62.61 -19.56 32.00
C PRO A 692 62.97 -18.06 31.94
N THR A 693 62.49 -17.25 32.88
CA THR A 693 62.86 -15.82 32.98
C THR A 693 64.08 -15.56 33.86
N SER A 694 64.67 -16.59 34.47
CA SER A 694 65.93 -16.46 35.20
C SER A 694 66.74 -17.76 35.26
N GLY A 695 68.06 -17.64 35.46
CA GLY A 695 68.97 -18.78 35.57
C GLY A 695 70.45 -18.37 35.57
N ILE A 696 71.35 -19.34 35.39
CA ILE A 696 72.81 -19.12 35.34
C ILE A 696 73.27 -19.10 33.88
N ALA A 697 74.23 -18.24 33.55
CA ALA A 697 74.83 -18.20 32.21
C ALA A 697 75.61 -19.51 31.88
N PRO A 698 75.50 -20.07 30.66
CA PRO A 698 74.60 -19.67 29.59
C PRO A 698 73.15 -20.10 29.84
N LEU A 699 72.19 -19.15 29.78
CA LEU A 699 70.76 -19.41 29.95
C LEU A 699 70.04 -19.45 28.60
N THR A 700 69.44 -20.59 28.25
CA THR A 700 68.55 -20.68 27.08
C THR A 700 67.11 -20.35 27.47
N VAL A 701 66.50 -19.37 26.81
CA VAL A 701 65.10 -18.94 27.01
C VAL A 701 64.31 -19.23 25.74
N THR A 702 63.12 -19.82 25.87
CA THR A 702 62.16 -19.98 24.77
C THR A 702 61.07 -18.93 24.89
N PHE A 703 60.76 -18.25 23.79
CA PHE A 703 59.73 -17.22 23.71
C PHE A 703 58.51 -17.72 22.94
N THR A 704 57.34 -17.28 23.40
CA THR A 704 56.04 -17.55 22.79
C THR A 704 55.38 -16.24 22.41
N ASP A 705 55.07 -16.07 21.13
CA ASP A 705 54.27 -14.96 20.59
C ASP A 705 52.79 -15.14 20.96
N ASN A 706 52.18 -14.06 21.46
CA ASN A 706 50.76 -13.95 21.76
C ASN A 706 50.11 -12.77 21.01
N SER A 707 50.80 -12.20 20.01
CA SER A 707 50.32 -11.04 19.27
C SER A 707 49.03 -11.37 18.51
N THR A 708 48.13 -10.38 18.41
CA THR A 708 46.86 -10.49 17.68
C THR A 708 46.77 -9.41 16.62
N GLY A 709 46.13 -9.66 15.48
CA GLY A 709 45.88 -8.65 14.46
C GLY A 709 44.66 -9.01 13.63
N TYR A 710 43.96 -7.99 13.11
CA TYR A 710 42.84 -8.18 12.19
C TYR A 710 43.34 -8.82 10.89
N ASP A 711 44.43 -8.26 10.35
CA ASP A 711 45.10 -8.76 9.17
C ASP A 711 46.17 -9.81 9.49
N GLN A 712 46.21 -10.87 8.68
CA GLN A 712 47.02 -12.06 8.88
C GLN A 712 47.70 -12.48 7.56
N PRO A 713 48.90 -13.08 7.60
CA PRO A 713 49.67 -13.45 8.78
C PRO A 713 50.48 -12.27 9.37
N LEU A 714 50.71 -12.30 10.69
CA LEU A 714 51.70 -11.43 11.33
C LEU A 714 53.14 -11.90 11.07
N SER A 715 54.04 -10.94 10.89
CA SER A 715 55.49 -11.11 10.92
C SER A 715 56.07 -10.56 12.23
N HIS A 716 57.22 -11.09 12.63
CA HIS A 716 57.80 -10.86 13.96
C HIS A 716 59.25 -10.41 13.82
N GLU A 717 59.64 -9.41 14.62
CA GLU A 717 61.03 -9.01 14.80
C GLU A 717 61.35 -8.98 16.29
N TRP A 718 62.24 -9.85 16.73
CA TRP A 718 62.67 -10.00 18.11
C TRP A 718 64.03 -9.35 18.33
N ASP A 719 64.14 -8.56 19.38
CA ASP A 719 65.39 -8.02 19.92
C ASP A 719 65.48 -8.44 21.40
N PHE A 720 66.37 -9.40 21.71
CA PHE A 720 66.42 -10.07 23.01
C PHE A 720 67.23 -9.33 24.07
N GLU A 721 67.94 -8.28 23.66
CA GLU A 721 68.78 -7.43 24.51
C GLU A 721 68.39 -5.95 24.44
N ASN A 722 67.46 -5.59 23.56
CA ASN A 722 67.01 -4.24 23.26
C ASN A 722 68.18 -3.31 22.87
N ASP A 723 69.08 -3.83 22.04
CA ASP A 723 70.25 -3.09 21.55
C ASP A 723 70.01 -2.40 20.19
N GLY A 724 68.83 -2.63 19.60
CA GLY A 724 68.41 -2.11 18.30
C GLY A 724 68.77 -3.00 17.13
N VAL A 725 69.31 -4.21 17.38
CA VAL A 725 69.57 -5.24 16.37
C VAL A 725 68.51 -6.34 16.49
N ILE A 726 67.93 -6.74 15.34
CA ILE A 726 66.96 -7.84 15.31
C ILE A 726 67.69 -9.18 15.31
N ASP A 727 67.42 -9.99 16.33
CA ASP A 727 68.03 -11.30 16.56
C ASP A 727 67.28 -12.44 15.88
N SER A 728 65.95 -12.34 15.75
CA SER A 728 65.12 -13.39 15.18
C SER A 728 63.85 -12.87 14.54
N THR A 729 63.42 -13.55 13.48
CA THR A 729 62.10 -13.33 12.83
C THR A 729 61.17 -14.54 12.92
N VAL A 730 61.56 -15.56 13.68
CA VAL A 730 60.73 -16.75 13.93
C VAL A 730 59.65 -16.40 14.96
N GLN A 731 58.40 -16.83 14.74
CA GLN A 731 57.27 -16.53 15.64
C GLN A 731 57.52 -16.95 17.10
N ASN A 732 58.04 -18.16 17.34
CA ASN A 732 58.33 -18.67 18.69
C ASN A 732 59.81 -19.07 18.80
N PRO A 733 60.72 -18.11 19.01
CA PRO A 733 62.16 -18.35 18.97
C PRO A 733 62.74 -18.82 20.31
N SER A 734 63.99 -19.27 20.29
CA SER A 734 64.80 -19.50 21.49
C SER A 734 66.11 -18.73 21.42
N TYR A 735 66.54 -18.10 22.50
CA TYR A 735 67.77 -17.31 22.58
C TYR A 735 68.64 -17.74 23.76
N ILE A 736 69.97 -17.67 23.61
CA ILE A 736 70.95 -18.08 24.64
C ILE A 736 71.70 -16.86 25.16
N TYR A 737 71.46 -16.52 26.42
CA TYR A 737 72.16 -15.46 27.12
C TYR A 737 73.44 -16.00 27.76
N ASN A 738 74.59 -15.70 27.14
CA ASN A 738 75.90 -16.23 27.53
C ASN A 738 76.57 -15.49 28.69
N THR A 739 76.08 -14.31 29.06
CA THR A 739 76.64 -13.45 30.10
C THR A 739 75.61 -13.17 31.19
N ALA A 740 76.08 -13.01 32.43
CA ALA A 740 75.23 -12.56 33.51
C ALA A 740 74.80 -11.09 33.29
N GLY A 741 73.52 -10.80 33.55
CA GLY A 741 72.91 -9.50 33.31
C GLY A 741 71.39 -9.58 33.41
N THR A 742 70.73 -8.42 33.45
CA THR A 742 69.29 -8.30 33.20
C THR A 742 69.08 -7.84 31.75
N TYR A 743 68.21 -8.52 31.02
CA TYR A 743 67.97 -8.26 29.61
C TYR A 743 66.53 -7.80 29.39
N THR A 744 66.38 -6.74 28.60
CA THR A 744 65.10 -6.23 28.12
C THR A 744 64.81 -6.86 26.78
N VAL A 745 63.59 -7.34 26.57
CA VAL A 745 63.19 -8.02 25.33
C VAL A 745 62.13 -7.18 24.63
N SER A 746 62.28 -6.97 23.33
CA SER A 746 61.29 -6.32 22.47
C SER A 746 60.79 -7.26 21.38
N LEU A 747 59.50 -7.22 21.11
CA LEU A 747 58.85 -7.85 19.96
C LEU A 747 58.11 -6.77 19.18
N THR A 748 58.41 -6.66 17.89
CA THR A 748 57.58 -5.94 16.92
C THR A 748 56.77 -6.95 16.12
N ALA A 749 55.45 -6.81 16.11
CA ALA A 749 54.55 -7.58 15.27
C ALA A 749 54.02 -6.68 14.15
N THR A 750 54.13 -7.13 12.90
CA THR A 750 53.68 -6.39 11.71
C THR A 750 52.70 -7.22 10.90
N ASP A 751 51.55 -6.67 10.56
CA ASP A 751 50.54 -7.36 9.74
C ASP A 751 50.90 -7.38 8.25
N SER A 752 50.01 -7.97 7.44
CA SER A 752 50.21 -8.11 5.99
C SER A 752 50.15 -6.77 5.24
N ASP A 753 49.59 -5.75 5.86
CA ASP A 753 49.33 -4.44 5.29
C ASP A 753 50.44 -3.43 5.67
N GLY A 754 51.32 -3.83 6.57
CA GLY A 754 52.54 -3.13 6.95
C GLY A 754 52.39 -2.29 8.22
N SER A 755 51.23 -2.32 8.88
CA SER A 755 51.06 -1.74 10.21
C SER A 755 51.76 -2.59 11.25
N ALA A 756 52.38 -1.93 12.22
CA ALA A 756 53.17 -2.58 13.25
C ALA A 756 52.83 -2.06 14.64
N ASP A 757 52.88 -2.97 15.62
CA ASP A 757 52.90 -2.64 17.04
C ASP A 757 54.09 -3.32 17.70
N SER A 758 54.60 -2.72 18.78
CA SER A 758 55.78 -3.20 19.48
C SER A 758 55.55 -3.26 20.98
N LEU A 759 55.90 -4.40 21.60
CA LEU A 759 55.93 -4.56 23.04
C LEU A 759 57.36 -4.73 23.53
N THR A 760 57.79 -3.88 24.47
CA THR A 760 59.07 -4.04 25.17
C THR A 760 58.83 -4.40 26.63
N ARG A 761 59.39 -5.54 27.07
CA ARG A 761 59.40 -5.97 28.47
C ARG A 761 60.78 -5.68 29.09
N THR A 762 60.85 -4.63 29.91
CA THR A 762 62.08 -4.20 30.61
C THR A 762 62.50 -5.22 31.68
N ASP A 763 63.82 -5.48 31.78
CA ASP A 763 64.43 -6.39 32.77
C ASP A 763 63.76 -7.77 32.82
N TYR A 764 63.31 -8.28 31.66
CA TYR A 764 62.46 -9.46 31.55
C TYR A 764 63.21 -10.76 31.85
N ILE A 765 64.47 -10.88 31.44
CA ILE A 765 65.30 -12.07 31.67
C ILE A 765 66.46 -11.72 32.61
N THR A 766 66.61 -12.47 33.71
CA THR A 766 67.71 -12.29 34.68
C THR A 766 68.68 -13.47 34.64
N VAL A 767 69.90 -13.21 34.17
CA VAL A 767 70.97 -14.20 34.10
C VAL A 767 72.02 -13.90 35.17
N THR A 768 72.36 -14.91 35.95
CA THR A 768 73.35 -14.81 37.04
C THR A 768 74.67 -15.46 36.63
N ALA A 769 75.77 -14.96 37.20
CA ALA A 769 77.10 -15.52 36.97
C ALA A 769 77.29 -16.77 37.83
N CYS A 770 78.03 -17.73 37.30
CA CYS A 770 78.57 -18.84 38.06
C CYS A 770 79.57 -18.30 39.12
N PRO A 771 79.43 -18.62 40.42
CA PRO A 771 80.28 -18.05 41.45
C PRO A 771 81.69 -18.67 41.44
N ASP A 772 82.71 -17.81 41.40
CA ASP A 772 84.15 -18.01 41.58
C ASP A 772 84.80 -19.32 41.04
N PRO A 773 85.77 -19.21 40.12
CA PRO A 773 86.30 -20.35 39.38
C PRO A 773 87.21 -21.28 40.19
N VAL A 774 87.57 -20.93 41.44
CA VAL A 774 88.43 -21.76 42.30
C VAL A 774 87.86 -21.84 43.72
N ARG A 775 88.04 -22.97 44.41
CA ARG A 775 87.73 -23.10 45.84
C ARG A 775 88.72 -23.99 46.57
N ILE A 776 88.84 -23.81 47.88
CA ILE A 776 89.39 -24.85 48.78
C ILE A 776 88.23 -25.74 49.22
N ALA A 777 88.34 -27.05 48.98
CA ALA A 777 87.33 -28.04 49.30
C ALA A 777 87.36 -28.38 50.81
N GLY A 778 86.17 -28.64 51.37
CA GLY A 778 85.96 -28.99 52.76
C GLY A 778 84.48 -29.07 53.12
N ALA A 779 84.15 -29.35 54.39
CA ALA A 779 82.76 -29.34 54.86
C ALA A 779 82.07 -27.97 54.67
N THR A 780 82.87 -26.90 54.65
CA THR A 780 82.46 -25.54 54.30
C THR A 780 83.46 -25.00 53.27
N PRO A 781 83.17 -25.10 51.95
CA PRO A 781 84.09 -24.64 50.92
C PRO A 781 84.28 -23.11 50.96
N VAL A 782 85.48 -22.66 50.68
CA VAL A 782 85.81 -21.22 50.55
C VAL A 782 86.25 -20.95 49.13
N TYR A 783 85.68 -19.92 48.51
CA TYR A 783 85.85 -19.63 47.09
C TYR A 783 86.85 -18.49 46.87
N TYR A 784 87.54 -18.57 45.74
CA TYR A 784 88.62 -17.69 45.34
C TYR A 784 88.54 -17.42 43.84
N SER A 785 88.87 -16.19 43.45
CA SER A 785 88.85 -15.76 42.05
C SER A 785 90.05 -16.25 41.24
N THR A 786 91.14 -16.67 41.89
CA THR A 786 92.35 -17.17 41.23
C THR A 786 92.94 -18.39 41.94
N LEU A 787 93.71 -19.19 41.20
CA LEU A 787 94.39 -20.37 41.73
C LEU A 787 95.50 -19.97 42.72
N GLN A 788 96.20 -18.86 42.45
CA GLN A 788 97.20 -18.32 43.37
C GLN A 788 96.57 -17.87 44.70
N ALA A 789 95.43 -17.18 44.67
CA ALA A 789 94.78 -16.72 45.90
C ALA A 789 94.28 -17.88 46.76
N ALA A 790 93.75 -18.93 46.13
CA ALA A 790 93.40 -20.16 46.84
C ALA A 790 94.63 -20.82 47.46
N TYR A 791 95.76 -20.88 46.74
CA TYR A 791 97.00 -21.42 47.28
C TYR A 791 97.57 -20.60 48.44
N ASP A 792 97.56 -19.27 48.35
CA ASP A 792 98.06 -18.38 49.40
C ASP A 792 97.25 -18.52 50.70
N ALA A 793 95.97 -18.88 50.60
CA ALA A 793 95.11 -19.13 51.75
C ALA A 793 95.17 -20.58 52.26
N ALA A 794 95.69 -21.52 51.45
CA ALA A 794 95.71 -22.93 51.80
C ALA A 794 96.63 -23.26 52.98
N VAL A 795 96.28 -24.33 53.69
CA VAL A 795 97.09 -24.98 54.73
C VAL A 795 97.50 -26.39 54.28
N ASP A 796 98.37 -27.03 55.07
CA ASP A 796 98.91 -28.35 54.76
C ASP A 796 97.79 -29.41 54.67
N GLY A 797 97.63 -30.01 53.48
CA GLY A 797 96.65 -31.04 53.16
C GLY A 797 95.43 -30.57 52.35
N ASP A 798 95.26 -29.28 52.09
CA ASP A 798 94.08 -28.75 51.39
C ASP A 798 93.95 -29.22 49.92
N ILE A 799 92.71 -29.39 49.46
CA ILE A 799 92.37 -29.67 48.05
C ILE A 799 91.77 -28.41 47.44
N ILE A 800 92.42 -27.84 46.44
CA ILE A 800 91.98 -26.68 45.69
C ILE A 800 91.34 -27.15 44.39
N GLN A 801 90.04 -26.91 44.23
CA GLN A 801 89.25 -27.31 43.07
C GLN A 801 88.99 -26.13 42.16
N SER A 802 88.92 -26.36 40.84
CA SER A 802 88.62 -25.31 39.88
C SER A 802 87.57 -25.68 38.83
N GLN A 803 86.71 -24.73 38.49
CA GLN A 803 85.75 -24.78 37.40
C GLN A 803 86.30 -24.31 36.06
N ALA A 804 87.22 -23.35 36.07
CA ALA A 804 87.64 -22.71 34.83
C ALA A 804 88.40 -23.69 33.94
N VAL A 805 88.15 -23.60 32.63
CA VAL A 805 88.82 -24.46 31.64
C VAL A 805 90.24 -23.97 31.33
N ILE A 806 90.52 -22.68 31.50
CA ILE A 806 91.84 -22.08 31.25
C ILE A 806 92.13 -20.99 32.29
N PHE A 807 93.24 -21.12 33.02
CA PHE A 807 93.90 -20.05 33.76
C PHE A 807 95.05 -19.49 32.96
N THR A 808 95.16 -18.17 32.96
CA THR A 808 96.28 -17.48 32.33
C THR A 808 97.03 -16.70 33.41
N GLU A 809 97.57 -17.42 34.39
CA GLU A 809 98.32 -16.84 35.49
C GLU A 809 99.58 -17.66 35.83
N ASP A 810 100.58 -16.97 36.37
CA ASP A 810 101.74 -17.61 36.97
C ASP A 810 101.36 -18.13 38.36
N LEU A 811 101.67 -19.41 38.61
CA LEU A 811 101.44 -20.02 39.92
C LEU A 811 102.77 -20.19 40.65
N ASN A 812 102.95 -19.47 41.74
CA ASN A 812 104.15 -19.51 42.58
C ASN A 812 103.89 -20.27 43.89
N ILE A 813 104.56 -21.41 44.01
CA ILE A 813 104.47 -22.33 45.15
C ILE A 813 105.72 -22.14 46.02
N ASN A 814 105.64 -21.17 46.93
CA ASN A 814 106.77 -20.68 47.73
C ASN A 814 106.61 -20.88 49.25
N ARG A 815 105.62 -21.67 49.68
CA ARG A 815 105.36 -21.99 51.08
C ARG A 815 105.61 -23.47 51.33
N SER A 816 106.19 -23.81 52.48
CA SER A 816 106.46 -25.19 52.91
C SER A 816 105.19 -25.88 53.43
N ILE A 817 104.23 -26.09 52.52
CA ILE A 817 102.96 -26.82 52.72
C ILE A 817 102.75 -27.80 51.56
N SER A 818 101.90 -28.81 51.76
CA SER A 818 101.41 -29.75 50.77
C SER A 818 99.97 -29.42 50.37
N VAL A 819 99.70 -29.25 49.07
CA VAL A 819 98.34 -29.02 48.55
C VAL A 819 98.05 -29.92 47.34
N THR A 820 96.76 -30.20 47.11
CA THR A 820 96.29 -30.89 45.90
C THR A 820 95.49 -29.93 45.04
N PHE A 821 95.81 -29.82 43.75
CA PHE A 821 95.01 -29.07 42.79
C PHE A 821 94.17 -30.03 41.93
N GLU A 822 92.86 -29.80 41.85
CA GLU A 822 91.93 -30.48 40.93
C GLU A 822 91.20 -29.50 39.99
N GLY A 823 91.12 -29.82 38.70
CA GLY A 823 90.48 -28.97 37.69
C GLY A 823 89.23 -29.57 37.03
N GLY A 824 88.48 -28.73 36.31
CA GLY A 824 87.40 -29.12 35.41
C GLY A 824 86.01 -29.34 36.03
N TYR A 825 85.69 -28.65 37.12
CA TYR A 825 84.39 -28.75 37.80
C TYR A 825 83.25 -27.95 37.12
N ASP A 826 82.02 -28.41 37.27
CA ASP A 826 80.81 -27.63 36.94
C ASP A 826 80.52 -26.53 37.97
N CYS A 827 79.54 -25.66 37.69
CA CYS A 827 79.26 -24.46 38.50
C CYS A 827 78.94 -24.71 39.98
N ASP A 828 78.50 -25.92 40.32
CA ASP A 828 78.20 -26.31 41.69
C ASP A 828 79.31 -27.20 42.31
N TYR A 829 80.40 -27.45 41.56
CA TYR A 829 81.50 -28.34 41.90
C TYR A 829 81.06 -29.74 42.34
N THR A 830 80.06 -30.29 41.65
CA THR A 830 79.50 -31.62 41.90
C THR A 830 79.98 -32.66 40.89
N ALA A 831 80.37 -32.24 39.69
CA ALA A 831 80.84 -33.12 38.63
C ALA A 831 82.11 -32.57 37.96
N VAL A 832 83.03 -33.46 37.57
CA VAL A 832 84.21 -33.12 36.75
C VAL A 832 83.85 -33.38 35.28
N SER A 833 83.87 -32.31 34.47
CA SER A 833 83.47 -32.32 33.06
C SER A 833 84.65 -32.21 32.08
N GLY A 834 85.86 -31.91 32.57
CA GLY A 834 87.06 -31.75 31.72
C GLY A 834 88.34 -31.55 32.52
N ASN A 835 89.40 -31.06 31.86
CA ASN A 835 90.62 -30.61 32.53
C ASN A 835 90.68 -29.09 32.55
N THR A 836 91.28 -28.52 33.60
CA THR A 836 91.66 -27.11 33.63
C THR A 836 93.06 -26.92 33.07
N THR A 837 93.26 -25.97 32.16
CA THR A 837 94.57 -25.65 31.59
C THR A 837 95.21 -24.47 32.33
N ILE A 838 96.50 -24.51 32.66
CA ILE A 838 97.26 -23.34 33.14
C ILE A 838 98.25 -22.93 32.04
N ASN A 839 98.05 -21.72 31.53
CA ASN A 839 98.81 -21.11 30.43
C ASN A 839 99.85 -20.07 30.91
N GLY A 840 100.31 -20.20 32.16
CA GLY A 840 101.39 -19.38 32.74
C GLY A 840 102.55 -20.23 33.28
N THR A 841 103.45 -19.59 34.02
CA THR A 841 104.63 -20.22 34.60
C THR A 841 104.32 -20.77 35.98
N MET A 842 104.47 -22.08 36.17
CA MET A 842 104.45 -22.68 37.51
C MET A 842 105.87 -22.73 38.08
N THR A 843 106.11 -22.04 39.19
CA THR A 843 107.40 -22.05 39.89
C THR A 843 107.24 -22.68 41.26
N ILE A 844 108.06 -23.66 41.60
CA ILE A 844 108.03 -24.36 42.90
C ILE A 844 109.36 -24.08 43.60
N SER A 845 109.35 -23.27 44.67
CA SER A 845 110.57 -22.92 45.41
C SER A 845 110.72 -23.68 46.72
N ASP A 846 109.66 -23.77 47.55
CA ASP A 846 109.81 -24.19 48.96
C ASP A 846 108.71 -25.13 49.49
N GLY A 847 107.93 -25.82 48.62
CA GLY A 847 106.79 -26.68 49.02
C GLY A 847 106.52 -27.89 48.13
N THR A 848 105.38 -28.57 48.33
CA THR A 848 104.95 -29.75 47.53
C THR A 848 103.56 -29.55 46.94
N ALA A 849 103.36 -29.87 45.67
CA ALA A 849 102.05 -29.80 45.02
C ALA A 849 101.74 -31.10 44.27
N THR A 850 100.53 -31.62 44.46
CA THR A 850 99.98 -32.72 43.67
C THR A 850 98.94 -32.14 42.72
N VAL A 851 99.01 -32.49 41.44
CA VAL A 851 98.14 -31.91 40.40
C VAL A 851 97.34 -33.03 39.73
N GLY A 852 96.01 -32.92 39.71
CA GLY A 852 95.08 -33.83 39.03
C GLY A 852 94.07 -33.08 38.16
N ASN A 853 93.63 -33.66 37.03
CA ASN A 853 92.73 -33.02 36.05
C ASN A 853 93.18 -31.62 35.58
N PHE A 854 94.49 -31.43 35.38
CA PHE A 854 95.06 -30.22 34.80
C PHE A 854 95.89 -30.50 33.54
N VAL A 855 96.01 -29.49 32.70
CA VAL A 855 96.97 -29.41 31.58
C VAL A 855 97.90 -28.22 31.82
N LEU A 856 99.21 -28.43 31.67
CA LEU A 856 100.22 -27.35 31.72
C LEU A 856 100.74 -27.10 30.30
N GLU A 857 100.57 -25.89 29.77
CA GLU A 857 101.12 -25.53 28.44
C GLU A 857 102.27 -24.52 28.57
N GLN A 858 103.48 -24.91 28.13
CA GLN A 858 104.67 -24.05 28.13
C GLN A 858 105.09 -23.68 26.70
N ARG A 859 105.23 -22.37 26.41
CA ARG A 859 105.88 -21.90 25.16
C ARG A 859 107.41 -21.79 25.34
N GLY A 860 108.13 -22.88 25.02
CA GLY A 860 109.54 -22.85 24.58
C GLY A 860 110.67 -23.09 25.61
N ILE A 861 110.89 -24.36 25.99
CA ILE A 861 112.17 -25.06 26.42
C ILE A 861 112.91 -24.49 27.67
N VAL A 862 113.37 -25.19 28.71
CA VAL A 862 113.36 -26.60 29.23
C VAL A 862 113.67 -26.52 30.75
N ARG A 863 112.89 -27.21 31.58
CA ARG A 863 113.32 -28.38 32.35
C ARG A 863 112.15 -29.31 32.62
#